data_AF-A0A9X2DPS3-F1
#
_entry.id   AF-A0A9X2DPS3-F1
#
_cell.length_a   1.000
_cell.length_b   1.000
_cell.length_c   1.000
_cell.angle_alpha   90.00
_cell.angle_beta   90.00
_cell.angle_gamma   90.00
#
_symmetry.space_group_name_H-M   'P 1'
#
loop_
_entity.id
_entity.type
_entity.pdbx_description
1 polymer ?
#
loop_
_entity_poly.entity_id
_entity_poly.type
_entity_poly.pdbx_seq_one_letter_code
_entity_poly.pdbx_strand_id
1 'polypeptide(L)'
;MQLKKLSLVVWLVLTLCLAAGDIAPAVQANPAEGGDYAGHWANETIEKWMNMNMLNGFPDGSIRPDQSVTRAEFIVLVNRAFGFSAGAAIPFHDVDENDWYAPAVASAVQGGYISGYRDESFRPLREVSRAEAAQMMKNILALDPDPAAAATFVDETAIAEWSRGAIGAVKANSIMSGYPDGQFQPERSLTRAEAIVLLDQALEVREDSDPEKEAEHVIIDEEGDTLGPEDGSLHWIAGDVTVTASNVTLQNVIIEGDLVIAKEVGEGDVNLHRVEVRSTMEVHGGGSESIHLNDSVVLRLVIDKENGAVRIVASGNTSVTETIVFSDVQMEVTDNADGEGFQNVMLNGSEMEMSIVRAVIDLLYVTEEVTDSTLYLLDDARIIDLINEGRIEMIEPGSGNQGGGTDRGSGGSGGGSGGPPISDGKDANYMKVAVSDPTASAGTPVDVTVEVYRSDDERDRDFNGDYTVTLSGYSFAPDGTAGFFAGEKLEGAATDAILRFTDGKASGELILHHAALQPIEVRIDGGAAIISDTMTVEPQYGTLAELHFNAPVASVVEETAFAVSVSVTDTFGNRIPESVSVTVEVSDAGTGPSELVGGTATVVTTDGVASFDHLILRGIGEGVRLRFQADTVELISDPITVDNLFETGEGTAETPFEVANFEQLTSIRKKLDAHFVLTDNIELPATDGGEIRCDDFADVEWCLSYKENGGWEPIGTDGNPFTGTFDGGDHTIANLTINRAEDNQGMFGHVQGGHIQNVVLDNAYVDTTTDDDSEGKMFVGLLVGKLDGNGSVTNATVSGEVSGRGIVGGLLGFLDGGSTVTDSSSDVTVFGYTDGSRSGGLIGENFGTVADSNATGNVTGGYNTGGLIGYNRDSATVIRTYATGDVEVPGINRDNGGLIGTNAGTVVLSFATGTISSGSNSGGLIEWNTGNVAHVYATGDVNATNFPAGLISGNPSSGNFAYGYATGNVNGDLEPAGLVSTESGVSVYSYHNGPDNAIGNLRTDTELMQRSTYEHWPFAGDDDLDGEPVWIINDGVGLPQLYWTYEAPGADEGLELTAITGSTESLNLNMTDNTTAAITLTGEWSDGTTDEDVTSLAMWHSRDSGIATVENGQVRAVSAGDTVIIAVLGDQVIKIDLTVE
;
A
#
# COMPACT_ATOMS: atom_id res chain seq x y z
N MET A 1 -57.48 51.12 -18.55
CA MET A 1 -58.28 51.77 -17.49
C MET A 1 -59.47 50.88 -17.20
N GLN A 2 -59.79 50.59 -15.91
CA GLN A 2 -60.63 49.46 -15.44
C GLN A 2 -59.95 48.07 -15.61
N LEU A 3 -60.14 47.04 -14.75
CA LEU A 3 -60.46 46.93 -13.29
C LEU A 3 -60.48 45.44 -12.86
N LYS A 4 -60.23 45.12 -11.55
CA LYS A 4 -60.42 43.81 -10.82
C LYS A 4 -59.28 42.77 -11.00
N LYS A 5 -58.97 41.79 -10.11
CA LYS A 5 -59.26 41.33 -8.70
C LYS A 5 -58.34 40.07 -8.47
N LEU A 6 -57.96 39.47 -7.31
CA LEU A 6 -58.00 39.60 -5.82
C LEU A 6 -56.82 38.72 -5.25
N SER A 7 -56.18 38.94 -4.09
CA SER A 7 -56.48 38.45 -2.70
C SER A 7 -56.62 36.92 -2.49
N LEU A 8 -56.27 36.28 -1.36
CA LEU A 8 -55.35 36.50 -0.19
C LEU A 8 -55.49 35.27 0.77
N VAL A 9 -54.54 35.03 1.70
CA VAL A 9 -54.67 34.22 2.97
C VAL A 9 -54.52 32.66 2.93
N VAL A 10 -53.31 32.15 3.23
CA VAL A 10 -52.84 31.49 4.50
C VAL A 10 -53.48 30.18 5.07
N TRP A 11 -52.56 29.25 5.48
CA TRP A 11 -52.59 28.18 6.54
C TRP A 11 -53.10 26.72 6.35
N LEU A 12 -52.13 25.77 6.32
CA LEU A 12 -51.75 24.78 7.36
C LEU A 12 -52.66 23.57 7.78
N VAL A 13 -51.99 22.44 8.12
CA VAL A 13 -52.38 21.27 8.98
C VAL A 13 -52.96 19.98 8.32
N LEU A 14 -52.06 19.05 7.97
CA LEU A 14 -51.88 17.68 8.53
C LEU A 14 -53.00 16.57 8.53
N THR A 15 -52.54 15.33 8.31
CA THR A 15 -52.99 13.99 8.85
C THR A 15 -54.03 13.06 8.13
N LEU A 16 -53.48 11.93 7.64
CA LEU A 16 -53.81 10.49 7.90
C LEU A 16 -54.89 9.65 7.14
N CYS A 17 -54.39 8.54 6.56
CA CYS A 17 -54.80 7.11 6.74
C CYS A 17 -55.78 6.36 5.80
N LEU A 18 -55.22 5.32 5.14
CA LEU A 18 -55.60 3.87 5.14
C LEU A 18 -56.98 3.42 4.57
N ALA A 19 -57.13 2.25 3.92
CA ALA A 19 -56.20 1.22 3.41
C ALA A 19 -56.92 0.13 2.56
N ALA A 20 -56.11 -0.69 1.86
CA ALA A 20 -56.36 -2.07 1.37
C ALA A 20 -57.43 -2.30 0.26
N GLY A 21 -57.20 -3.20 -0.72
CA GLY A 21 -55.99 -3.94 -1.08
C GLY A 21 -56.29 -5.30 -1.73
N ASP A 22 -55.39 -5.85 -2.56
CA ASP A 22 -55.32 -7.29 -2.87
C ASP A 22 -53.95 -7.70 -3.50
N ILE A 23 -53.59 -8.96 -3.26
CA ILE A 23 -52.28 -9.63 -3.23
C ILE A 23 -51.64 -10.11 -4.58
N ALA A 24 -50.32 -9.85 -4.73
CA ALA A 24 -49.23 -10.72 -5.30
C ALA A 24 -49.27 -11.20 -6.78
N PRO A 25 -48.13 -11.63 -7.39
CA PRO A 25 -46.75 -11.77 -6.87
C PRO A 25 -45.72 -10.80 -7.51
N ALA A 26 -44.44 -10.96 -7.18
CA ALA A 26 -43.33 -10.12 -7.65
C ALA A 26 -42.91 -10.39 -9.11
N VAL A 27 -42.37 -9.34 -9.75
CA VAL A 27 -41.49 -9.40 -10.92
C VAL A 27 -40.21 -8.68 -10.52
N GLN A 28 -39.06 -9.30 -10.77
CA GLN A 28 -37.73 -8.71 -10.61
C GLN A 28 -37.19 -8.46 -12.02
N ALA A 29 -36.80 -7.21 -12.30
CA ALA A 29 -36.24 -6.74 -13.55
C ALA A 29 -35.35 -5.52 -13.23
N ASN A 30 -34.33 -5.26 -14.05
CA ASN A 30 -33.26 -4.31 -13.76
C ASN A 30 -33.74 -2.85 -13.67
N PRO A 31 -32.91 -1.96 -13.06
CA PRO A 31 -32.88 -0.54 -13.39
C PRO A 31 -32.68 -0.30 -14.90
N ALA A 32 -32.87 0.94 -15.36
CA ALA A 32 -32.78 1.31 -16.77
C ALA A 32 -31.69 2.36 -17.02
N GLU A 33 -31.22 2.45 -18.27
CA GLU A 33 -30.33 3.51 -18.73
C GLU A 33 -30.93 4.91 -18.51
N GLY A 34 -30.07 5.89 -18.22
CA GLY A 34 -30.47 7.26 -17.86
C GLY A 34 -30.81 7.40 -16.38
N GLY A 35 -29.97 8.13 -15.63
CA GLY A 35 -30.10 8.31 -14.19
C GLY A 35 -31.35 9.11 -13.74
N ASP A 36 -31.45 9.39 -12.44
CA ASP A 36 -32.65 10.00 -11.84
C ASP A 36 -32.93 11.48 -12.24
N TYR A 37 -32.12 12.01 -13.15
CA TYR A 37 -32.28 13.30 -13.82
C TYR A 37 -32.86 13.21 -15.24
N ALA A 38 -32.99 12.01 -15.81
CA ALA A 38 -33.41 11.80 -17.20
C ALA A 38 -34.73 12.51 -17.55
N GLY A 39 -34.67 13.49 -18.45
CA GLY A 39 -35.80 14.33 -18.86
C GLY A 39 -36.15 15.50 -17.92
N HIS A 40 -35.28 15.83 -16.97
CA HIS A 40 -35.36 17.05 -16.17
C HIS A 40 -35.08 18.31 -17.02
N TRP A 41 -35.46 19.51 -16.57
CA TRP A 41 -35.28 20.74 -17.38
C TRP A 41 -33.81 21.18 -17.48
N ALA A 42 -32.94 20.67 -16.61
CA ALA A 42 -31.50 20.93 -16.58
C ALA A 42 -30.66 19.73 -17.05
N ASN A 43 -31.28 18.74 -17.71
CA ASN A 43 -30.67 17.47 -18.14
C ASN A 43 -29.35 17.71 -18.89
N GLU A 44 -29.40 18.52 -19.96
CA GLU A 44 -28.26 18.85 -20.83
C GLU A 44 -27.09 19.49 -20.06
N THR A 45 -27.35 20.39 -19.10
CA THR A 45 -26.30 21.02 -18.28
C THR A 45 -25.77 20.10 -17.18
N ILE A 46 -26.60 19.21 -16.66
CA ILE A 46 -26.19 18.17 -15.71
C ILE A 46 -25.26 17.17 -16.40
N GLU A 47 -25.61 16.73 -17.62
CA GLU A 47 -24.80 15.86 -18.48
C GLU A 47 -23.48 16.52 -18.88
N LYS A 48 -23.51 17.77 -19.38
CA LYS A 48 -22.30 18.59 -19.61
C LYS A 48 -21.36 18.56 -18.40
N TRP A 49 -21.91 18.75 -17.20
CA TRP A 49 -21.13 18.80 -15.96
C TRP A 49 -20.64 17.43 -15.45
N MET A 50 -21.34 16.33 -15.74
CA MET A 50 -20.83 14.99 -15.44
C MET A 50 -19.71 14.61 -16.41
N ASN A 51 -19.89 14.88 -17.71
CA ASN A 51 -18.90 14.57 -18.74
C ASN A 51 -17.61 15.40 -18.59
N MET A 52 -17.70 16.62 -18.06
CA MET A 52 -16.54 17.45 -17.67
C MET A 52 -15.95 17.05 -16.29
N ASN A 53 -16.44 15.98 -15.65
CA ASN A 53 -16.13 15.55 -14.28
C ASN A 53 -16.30 16.67 -13.20
N MET A 54 -17.07 17.71 -13.53
CA MET A 54 -17.38 18.84 -12.63
C MET A 54 -18.46 18.45 -11.61
N LEU A 55 -19.29 17.46 -11.91
CA LEU A 55 -20.36 16.95 -11.05
C LEU A 55 -20.29 15.43 -10.91
N ASN A 56 -19.94 14.94 -9.71
CA ASN A 56 -20.12 13.52 -9.38
C ASN A 56 -21.55 13.26 -8.87
N GLY A 57 -22.02 12.03 -9.08
CA GLY A 57 -23.21 11.50 -8.40
C GLY A 57 -22.97 11.14 -6.94
N PHE A 58 -24.01 10.64 -6.29
CA PHE A 58 -23.90 9.93 -5.02
C PHE A 58 -23.40 8.49 -5.27
N PRO A 59 -22.81 7.80 -4.27
CA PRO A 59 -22.33 6.41 -4.40
C PRO A 59 -23.40 5.34 -4.72
N ASP A 60 -24.66 5.73 -4.92
CA ASP A 60 -25.75 4.88 -5.41
C ASP A 60 -26.13 5.15 -6.88
N GLY A 61 -25.29 5.90 -7.62
CA GLY A 61 -25.49 6.26 -9.02
C GLY A 61 -26.52 7.37 -9.26
N SER A 62 -27.07 8.00 -8.22
CA SER A 62 -28.08 9.06 -8.37
C SER A 62 -27.47 10.48 -8.35
N ILE A 63 -28.11 11.42 -9.06
CA ILE A 63 -27.73 12.84 -9.11
C ILE A 63 -28.70 13.71 -8.30
N ARG A 64 -29.97 13.31 -8.21
CA ARG A 64 -31.02 13.95 -7.39
C ARG A 64 -31.21 15.45 -7.70
N PRO A 65 -31.52 15.83 -8.96
CA PRO A 65 -31.48 17.22 -9.44
C PRO A 65 -32.40 18.19 -8.68
N ASP A 66 -33.56 17.72 -8.22
CA ASP A 66 -34.55 18.49 -7.45
C ASP A 66 -34.27 18.51 -5.93
N GLN A 67 -33.22 17.82 -5.44
CA GLN A 67 -32.80 17.90 -4.05
C GLN A 67 -32.22 19.30 -3.75
N SER A 68 -32.60 19.90 -2.61
CA SER A 68 -31.94 21.11 -2.11
C SER A 68 -30.46 20.83 -1.82
N VAL A 69 -29.56 21.75 -2.20
CA VAL A 69 -28.14 21.67 -1.83
C VAL A 69 -27.83 22.47 -0.57
N THR A 70 -27.02 21.89 0.31
CA THR A 70 -26.47 22.55 1.49
C THR A 70 -25.42 23.60 1.10
N ARG A 71 -25.11 24.49 2.03
CA ARG A 71 -24.07 25.52 1.87
C ARG A 71 -22.68 24.92 1.69
N ALA A 72 -22.43 23.76 2.31
CA ALA A 72 -21.24 22.94 2.08
C ALA A 72 -21.18 22.39 0.65
N GLU A 73 -22.19 21.61 0.22
CA GLU A 73 -22.21 21.02 -1.13
C GLU A 73 -22.13 22.08 -2.24
N PHE A 74 -22.77 23.24 -2.05
CA PHE A 74 -22.75 24.30 -3.05
C PHE A 74 -21.36 24.91 -3.24
N ILE A 75 -20.60 25.18 -2.17
CA ILE A 75 -19.25 25.75 -2.33
C ILE A 75 -18.24 24.73 -2.87
N VAL A 76 -18.44 23.43 -2.67
CA VAL A 76 -17.63 22.38 -3.33
C VAL A 76 -17.79 22.48 -4.85
N LEU A 77 -19.03 22.59 -5.34
CA LEU A 77 -19.32 22.76 -6.77
C LEU A 77 -18.77 24.09 -7.31
N VAL A 78 -18.89 25.18 -6.54
CA VAL A 78 -18.31 26.50 -6.90
C VAL A 78 -16.79 26.41 -7.00
N ASN A 79 -16.12 25.79 -6.02
CA ASN A 79 -14.67 25.70 -5.97
C ASN A 79 -14.14 24.89 -7.15
N ARG A 80 -14.71 23.71 -7.42
CA ARG A 80 -14.30 22.89 -8.56
C ARG A 80 -14.52 23.61 -9.88
N ALA A 81 -15.66 24.26 -10.06
CA ALA A 81 -16.00 24.94 -11.31
C ALA A 81 -15.06 26.11 -11.64
N PHE A 82 -14.65 26.89 -10.63
CA PHE A 82 -13.80 28.08 -10.83
C PHE A 82 -12.30 27.86 -10.52
N GLY A 83 -11.90 26.64 -10.14
CA GLY A 83 -10.51 26.30 -9.82
C GLY A 83 -10.03 26.75 -8.43
N PHE A 84 -10.93 27.02 -7.48
CA PHE A 84 -10.55 27.43 -6.12
C PHE A 84 -10.12 26.24 -5.25
N SER A 85 -8.89 25.78 -5.41
CA SER A 85 -8.24 24.77 -4.55
C SER A 85 -7.72 25.36 -3.23
N ALA A 86 -6.94 26.45 -3.30
CA ALA A 86 -6.18 27.03 -2.18
C ALA A 86 -7.03 27.42 -0.95
N GLY A 87 -6.74 26.82 0.21
CA GLY A 87 -7.47 27.01 1.46
C GLY A 87 -6.97 28.17 2.36
N ALA A 88 -7.83 28.65 3.26
CA ALA A 88 -7.45 29.55 4.36
C ALA A 88 -8.14 29.20 5.69
N ALA A 89 -7.47 29.55 6.80
CA ALA A 89 -7.92 29.23 8.16
C ALA A 89 -9.39 29.58 8.43
N ILE A 90 -10.20 28.56 8.72
CA ILE A 90 -11.67 28.65 8.78
C ILE A 90 -12.11 29.46 10.01
N PRO A 91 -12.75 30.63 9.85
CA PRO A 91 -13.10 31.51 10.97
C PRO A 91 -14.48 31.21 11.57
N PHE A 92 -14.98 29.96 11.43
CA PHE A 92 -16.35 29.58 11.72
C PHE A 92 -16.41 28.42 12.72
N HIS A 93 -17.03 28.65 13.89
CA HIS A 93 -17.02 27.70 15.01
C HIS A 93 -17.99 26.51 14.88
N ASP A 94 -18.71 26.41 13.76
CA ASP A 94 -19.66 25.34 13.44
C ASP A 94 -19.28 24.57 12.15
N VAL A 95 -17.98 24.55 11.86
CA VAL A 95 -17.29 23.70 10.89
C VAL A 95 -16.13 23.07 11.65
N ASP A 96 -16.10 21.75 11.77
CA ASP A 96 -14.93 21.04 12.34
C ASP A 96 -13.86 20.91 11.24
N GLU A 97 -12.57 20.89 11.60
CA GLU A 97 -11.49 20.76 10.62
C GLU A 97 -11.46 19.39 9.93
N ASN A 98 -12.08 18.38 10.56
CA ASN A 98 -12.23 17.02 10.04
C ASN A 98 -13.57 16.78 9.31
N ASP A 99 -14.44 17.79 9.19
CA ASP A 99 -15.64 17.68 8.35
C ASP A 99 -15.22 17.62 6.87
N TRP A 100 -15.78 16.69 6.08
CA TRP A 100 -15.44 16.52 4.65
C TRP A 100 -15.59 17.78 3.77
N TYR A 101 -16.36 18.77 4.21
CA TYR A 101 -16.54 20.06 3.52
C TYR A 101 -15.61 21.16 4.03
N ALA A 102 -14.85 20.95 5.09
CA ALA A 102 -14.01 21.97 5.71
C ALA A 102 -12.94 22.54 4.76
N PRO A 103 -12.22 21.73 3.95
CA PRO A 103 -11.32 22.26 2.92
C PRO A 103 -12.05 23.18 1.94
N ALA A 104 -13.25 22.82 1.50
CA ALA A 104 -14.02 23.69 0.59
C ALA A 104 -14.48 24.99 1.26
N VAL A 105 -14.81 24.98 2.56
CA VAL A 105 -15.05 26.21 3.35
C VAL A 105 -13.80 27.07 3.43
N ALA A 106 -12.63 26.47 3.62
CA ALA A 106 -11.34 27.14 3.64
C ALA A 106 -11.07 27.86 2.30
N SER A 107 -11.22 27.16 1.16
CA SER A 107 -10.93 27.75 -0.15
C SER A 107 -11.98 28.78 -0.58
N ALA A 108 -13.23 28.63 -0.14
CA ALA A 108 -14.26 29.64 -0.35
C ALA A 108 -14.02 30.94 0.44
N VAL A 109 -13.38 30.85 1.62
CA VAL A 109 -12.92 32.01 2.40
C VAL A 109 -11.72 32.67 1.72
N GLN A 110 -10.74 31.88 1.25
CA GLN A 110 -9.55 32.38 0.55
C GLN A 110 -9.89 33.07 -0.77
N GLY A 111 -10.77 32.48 -1.57
CA GLY A 111 -11.37 33.09 -2.76
C GLY A 111 -12.25 34.32 -2.48
N GLY A 112 -12.35 34.76 -1.21
CA GLY A 112 -12.96 36.02 -0.80
C GLY A 112 -14.48 36.11 -1.00
N TYR A 113 -15.12 35.03 -1.44
CA TYR A 113 -16.52 35.06 -1.89
C TYR A 113 -17.53 34.67 -0.81
N ILE A 114 -17.10 34.03 0.29
CA ILE A 114 -17.89 33.86 1.53
C ILE A 114 -17.27 34.60 2.75
N SER A 115 -18.10 34.90 3.75
CA SER A 115 -17.69 35.55 5.01
C SER A 115 -18.55 35.20 6.23
N GLY A 116 -19.38 34.14 6.13
CA GLY A 116 -20.23 33.64 7.23
C GLY A 116 -21.34 34.57 7.70
N TYR A 117 -21.92 34.26 8.86
CA TYR A 117 -22.92 35.07 9.56
C TYR A 117 -22.31 35.89 10.70
N ARG A 118 -23.06 36.88 11.19
CA ARG A 118 -22.65 37.80 12.28
C ARG A 118 -22.45 37.16 13.66
N ASP A 119 -22.72 35.87 13.80
CA ASP A 119 -22.45 35.07 14.99
C ASP A 119 -21.29 34.08 14.76
N GLU A 120 -20.41 34.37 13.79
CA GLU A 120 -19.17 33.63 13.51
C GLU A 120 -19.46 32.15 13.17
N SER A 121 -20.59 31.91 12.50
CA SER A 121 -21.03 30.61 11.97
C SER A 121 -21.07 30.60 10.43
N PHE A 122 -20.86 29.44 9.82
CA PHE A 122 -21.07 29.17 8.39
C PHE A 122 -22.33 28.35 8.12
N ARG A 123 -22.72 27.48 9.06
CA ARG A 123 -23.88 26.57 8.99
C ARG A 123 -23.83 25.65 7.77
N PRO A 124 -22.81 24.77 7.67
CA PRO A 124 -22.51 23.99 6.47
C PRO A 124 -23.70 23.16 6.00
N LEU A 125 -24.31 22.39 6.91
CA LEU A 125 -25.45 21.50 6.66
C LEU A 125 -26.80 22.22 6.44
N ARG A 126 -26.83 23.55 6.30
CA ARG A 126 -28.06 24.30 5.97
C ARG A 126 -28.17 24.49 4.46
N GLU A 127 -29.34 24.25 3.88
CA GLU A 127 -29.65 24.55 2.46
C GLU A 127 -29.27 26.00 2.08
N VAL A 128 -28.57 26.22 0.95
CA VAL A 128 -28.17 27.57 0.49
C VAL A 128 -29.31 28.29 -0.22
N SER A 129 -29.50 29.59 0.03
CA SER A 129 -30.58 30.37 -0.59
C SER A 129 -30.16 31.10 -1.88
N ARG A 130 -31.12 31.39 -2.76
CA ARG A 130 -30.90 32.11 -4.03
C ARG A 130 -30.23 33.49 -3.85
N ALA A 131 -30.53 34.18 -2.74
CA ALA A 131 -29.87 35.45 -2.42
C ALA A 131 -28.40 35.31 -2.00
N GLU A 132 -28.03 34.17 -1.40
CA GLU A 132 -26.65 33.88 -0.97
C GLU A 132 -25.81 33.44 -2.16
N ALA A 133 -26.30 32.52 -3.01
CA ALA A 133 -25.60 32.08 -4.21
C ALA A 133 -25.28 33.25 -5.17
N ALA A 134 -26.26 34.16 -5.39
CA ALA A 134 -26.04 35.36 -6.20
C ALA A 134 -24.95 36.29 -5.64
N GLN A 135 -24.79 36.36 -4.31
CA GLN A 135 -23.75 37.15 -3.65
C GLN A 135 -22.35 36.54 -3.82
N MET A 136 -22.25 35.22 -3.91
CA MET A 136 -20.99 34.51 -4.19
C MET A 136 -20.54 34.78 -5.63
N MET A 137 -21.42 34.55 -6.63
CA MET A 137 -21.09 34.72 -8.06
C MET A 137 -20.65 36.15 -8.40
N LYS A 138 -21.33 37.16 -7.87
CA LYS A 138 -20.94 38.57 -8.05
C LYS A 138 -19.53 38.85 -7.53
N ASN A 139 -19.04 38.13 -6.51
CA ASN A 139 -17.69 38.31 -5.99
C ASN A 139 -16.65 37.58 -6.84
N ILE A 140 -16.90 36.33 -7.21
CA ILE A 140 -16.02 35.48 -8.03
C ILE A 140 -15.68 36.16 -9.36
N LEU A 141 -16.70 36.55 -10.13
CA LEU A 141 -16.53 37.23 -11.42
C LEU A 141 -16.29 38.74 -11.31
N ALA A 142 -15.95 39.24 -10.11
CA ALA A 142 -15.67 40.65 -9.80
C ALA A 142 -16.75 41.68 -10.27
N LEU A 143 -17.97 41.24 -10.60
CA LEU A 143 -19.00 42.03 -11.29
C LEU A 143 -19.44 43.28 -10.53
N ASP A 144 -19.70 44.37 -11.27
CA ASP A 144 -20.27 45.61 -10.70
C ASP A 144 -21.70 45.37 -10.15
N PRO A 145 -22.02 45.81 -8.92
CA PRO A 145 -23.33 45.57 -8.31
C PRO A 145 -24.42 46.50 -8.87
N ASP A 146 -25.55 45.94 -9.32
CA ASP A 146 -26.68 46.69 -9.86
C ASP A 146 -27.99 46.53 -9.04
N PRO A 147 -28.21 47.34 -8.00
CA PRO A 147 -29.48 47.36 -7.26
C PRO A 147 -30.72 47.75 -8.11
N ALA A 148 -30.55 48.39 -9.28
CA ALA A 148 -31.66 48.81 -10.13
C ALA A 148 -32.18 47.66 -11.00
N ALA A 149 -31.32 46.77 -11.48
CA ALA A 149 -31.73 45.52 -12.10
C ALA A 149 -32.54 44.64 -11.14
N ALA A 150 -32.18 44.56 -9.86
CA ALA A 150 -32.93 43.81 -8.84
C ALA A 150 -34.31 44.42 -8.53
N ALA A 151 -34.48 45.73 -8.61
CA ALA A 151 -35.77 46.42 -8.43
C ALA A 151 -36.81 46.16 -9.55
N THR A 152 -36.47 45.32 -10.55
CA THR A 152 -37.40 44.89 -11.60
C THR A 152 -38.19 43.62 -11.26
N PHE A 153 -37.88 42.93 -10.14
CA PHE A 153 -38.60 41.74 -9.69
C PHE A 153 -39.86 42.10 -8.88
N VAL A 154 -40.91 41.29 -9.02
CA VAL A 154 -42.23 41.53 -8.40
C VAL A 154 -42.18 41.46 -6.87
N ASP A 155 -41.22 40.72 -6.32
CA ASP A 155 -40.93 40.55 -4.90
C ASP A 155 -39.77 41.42 -4.39
N GLU A 156 -39.46 42.55 -5.04
CA GLU A 156 -38.35 43.45 -4.66
C GLU A 156 -38.36 43.92 -3.17
N THR A 157 -39.53 43.90 -2.52
CA THR A 157 -39.68 44.23 -1.08
C THR A 157 -39.35 43.09 -0.13
N ALA A 158 -39.22 41.86 -0.65
CA ALA A 158 -38.73 40.68 0.08
C ALA A 158 -37.21 40.50 -0.07
N ILE A 159 -36.61 41.05 -1.13
CA ILE A 159 -35.16 41.10 -1.30
C ILE A 159 -34.54 41.92 -0.16
N ALA A 160 -33.64 41.30 0.61
CA ALA A 160 -32.89 41.97 1.66
C ALA A 160 -31.87 42.96 1.08
N GLU A 161 -31.64 44.08 1.78
CA GLU A 161 -30.84 45.18 1.25
C GLU A 161 -29.36 44.82 1.00
N TRP A 162 -28.84 43.80 1.68
CA TRP A 162 -27.46 43.35 1.51
C TRP A 162 -27.23 42.62 0.16
N SER A 163 -28.19 41.78 -0.27
CA SER A 163 -28.08 40.98 -1.50
C SER A 163 -28.61 41.70 -2.74
N ARG A 164 -29.33 42.81 -2.58
CA ARG A 164 -29.99 43.56 -3.66
C ARG A 164 -29.03 43.93 -4.81
N GLY A 165 -27.80 44.32 -4.52
CA GLY A 165 -26.81 44.66 -5.55
C GLY A 165 -26.32 43.46 -6.36
N ALA A 166 -26.07 42.33 -5.68
CA ALA A 166 -25.56 41.12 -6.32
C ALA A 166 -26.62 40.41 -7.17
N ILE A 167 -27.86 40.33 -6.68
CA ILE A 167 -29.02 39.76 -7.40
C ILE A 167 -29.26 40.47 -8.74
N GLY A 168 -28.96 41.77 -8.84
CA GLY A 168 -29.04 42.49 -10.10
C GLY A 168 -27.82 42.30 -11.01
N ALA A 169 -26.61 42.16 -10.45
CA ALA A 169 -25.40 41.90 -11.22
C ALA A 169 -25.44 40.55 -11.96
N VAL A 170 -25.85 39.47 -11.28
CA VAL A 170 -26.02 38.15 -11.92
C VAL A 170 -27.16 38.13 -12.95
N LYS A 171 -28.16 39.00 -12.79
CA LYS A 171 -29.22 39.18 -13.79
C LYS A 171 -28.74 39.95 -15.02
N ALA A 172 -27.92 40.99 -14.81
CA ALA A 172 -27.43 41.85 -15.89
C ALA A 172 -26.48 41.10 -16.85
N ASN A 173 -25.72 40.14 -16.32
CA ASN A 173 -24.81 39.28 -17.07
C ASN A 173 -25.42 37.89 -17.37
N SER A 174 -26.74 37.75 -17.28
CA SER A 174 -27.54 36.53 -17.56
C SER A 174 -27.34 35.30 -16.64
N ILE A 175 -26.27 35.24 -15.84
CA ILE A 175 -25.89 34.18 -14.86
C ILE A 175 -27.04 33.69 -13.95
N MET A 176 -27.98 34.55 -13.54
CA MET A 176 -29.17 34.07 -12.82
C MET A 176 -30.43 34.88 -13.16
N SER A 177 -31.40 34.17 -13.74
CA SER A 177 -32.76 34.68 -14.00
C SER A 177 -33.72 34.47 -12.82
N GLY A 178 -34.81 35.25 -12.81
CA GLY A 178 -35.97 34.99 -11.94
C GLY A 178 -37.02 34.11 -12.61
N TYR A 179 -38.01 33.66 -11.85
CA TYR A 179 -39.01 32.70 -12.30
C TYR A 179 -40.04 33.30 -13.29
N PRO A 180 -40.74 32.48 -14.09
CA PRO A 180 -41.71 32.94 -15.10
C PRO A 180 -42.91 33.74 -14.56
N ASP A 181 -43.13 33.80 -13.25
CA ASP A 181 -44.14 34.65 -12.60
C ASP A 181 -43.64 36.08 -12.30
N GLY A 182 -42.35 36.36 -12.53
CA GLY A 182 -41.70 37.64 -12.29
C GLY A 182 -41.05 37.80 -10.91
N GLN A 183 -41.05 36.76 -10.06
CA GLN A 183 -40.40 36.77 -8.75
C GLN A 183 -38.97 36.21 -8.80
N PHE A 184 -38.10 36.67 -7.91
CA PHE A 184 -36.76 36.11 -7.72
C PHE A 184 -36.71 35.01 -6.65
N GLN A 185 -37.58 35.12 -5.64
CA GLN A 185 -37.68 34.22 -4.47
C GLN A 185 -36.36 34.11 -3.67
N PRO A 186 -35.84 35.23 -3.11
CA PRO A 186 -34.48 35.32 -2.55
C PRO A 186 -34.19 34.32 -1.42
N GLU A 187 -35.18 34.03 -0.57
CA GLU A 187 -35.05 33.12 0.58
C GLU A 187 -35.35 31.64 0.22
N ARG A 188 -35.59 31.30 -1.06
CA ARG A 188 -35.77 29.91 -1.50
C ARG A 188 -34.40 29.21 -1.55
N SER A 189 -34.34 27.97 -1.07
CA SER A 189 -33.20 27.07 -1.29
C SER A 189 -32.93 26.85 -2.79
N LEU A 190 -31.67 26.77 -3.19
CA LEU A 190 -31.29 26.19 -4.49
C LEU A 190 -31.51 24.67 -4.48
N THR A 191 -31.95 24.13 -5.61
CA THR A 191 -31.80 22.69 -5.91
C THR A 191 -30.47 22.44 -6.62
N ARG A 192 -29.98 21.19 -6.61
CA ARG A 192 -28.70 20.82 -7.25
C ARG A 192 -28.66 21.22 -8.73
N ALA A 193 -29.75 21.03 -9.46
CA ALA A 193 -29.92 21.51 -10.83
C ALA A 193 -29.81 23.05 -10.98
N GLU A 194 -30.40 23.83 -10.07
CA GLU A 194 -30.28 25.30 -10.11
C GLU A 194 -28.88 25.81 -9.74
N ALA A 195 -28.06 25.00 -9.05
CA ALA A 195 -26.68 25.33 -8.75
C ALA A 195 -25.79 25.18 -9.99
N ILE A 196 -25.87 24.01 -10.63
CA ILE A 196 -25.10 23.65 -11.84
C ILE A 196 -25.30 24.68 -12.95
N VAL A 197 -26.56 24.95 -13.33
CA VAL A 197 -26.90 25.89 -14.41
C VAL A 197 -26.43 27.33 -14.13
N LEU A 198 -26.37 27.75 -12.86
CA LEU A 198 -25.87 29.07 -12.47
C LEU A 198 -24.34 29.18 -12.59
N LEU A 199 -23.62 28.09 -12.35
CA LEU A 199 -22.15 28.08 -12.41
C LEU A 199 -21.67 27.96 -13.86
N ASP A 200 -22.38 27.16 -14.67
CA ASP A 200 -22.13 27.00 -16.10
C ASP A 200 -22.18 28.36 -16.83
N GLN A 201 -23.27 29.10 -16.63
CA GLN A 201 -23.49 30.45 -17.17
C GLN A 201 -22.54 31.52 -16.62
N ALA A 202 -21.69 31.18 -15.66
CA ALA A 202 -20.69 32.05 -15.08
C ALA A 202 -19.26 31.74 -15.57
N LEU A 203 -19.00 30.57 -16.19
CA LEU A 203 -17.68 30.23 -16.74
C LEU A 203 -17.47 30.78 -18.16
N GLU A 204 -18.50 30.77 -19.01
CA GLU A 204 -18.50 31.28 -20.41
C GLU A 204 -18.08 32.76 -20.59
N VAL A 205 -17.68 33.44 -19.51
CA VAL A 205 -17.39 34.88 -19.44
C VAL A 205 -15.86 35.16 -19.35
N ARG A 206 -14.98 34.16 -19.54
CA ARG A 206 -13.56 34.22 -19.10
C ARG A 206 -12.42 34.22 -20.17
N GLU A 207 -12.62 33.82 -21.43
CA GLU A 207 -11.54 33.24 -22.29
C GLU A 207 -10.97 34.07 -23.51
N ASP A 208 -10.00 35.02 -23.35
CA ASP A 208 -9.19 35.71 -24.43
C ASP A 208 -7.65 35.34 -24.43
N SER A 209 -6.89 35.40 -25.57
CA SER A 209 -5.44 34.99 -25.71
C SER A 209 -4.61 35.65 -26.89
N ASP A 210 -3.28 35.34 -27.05
CA ASP A 210 -2.31 35.87 -28.09
C ASP A 210 -1.11 34.87 -28.44
N PRO A 211 -0.32 34.97 -29.56
CA PRO A 211 0.59 33.88 -30.12
C PRO A 211 2.07 34.24 -30.58
N GLU A 212 2.87 33.27 -31.12
CA GLU A 212 4.02 33.30 -32.13
C GLU A 212 5.23 32.30 -31.88
N LYS A 213 5.70 31.46 -32.86
CA LYS A 213 6.99 30.66 -32.89
C LYS A 213 7.38 29.99 -34.28
N GLU A 214 8.57 29.34 -34.44
CA GLU A 214 9.06 28.63 -35.70
C GLU A 214 10.30 27.66 -35.51
N ALA A 215 10.66 26.73 -36.45
CA ALA A 215 11.69 25.62 -36.32
C ALA A 215 12.48 25.17 -37.64
N GLU A 216 13.47 24.22 -37.59
CA GLU A 216 14.38 23.78 -38.71
C GLU A 216 15.02 22.33 -38.58
N HIS A 217 15.56 21.70 -39.66
CA HIS A 217 16.05 20.27 -39.79
C HIS A 217 17.51 20.10 -40.33
N VAL A 218 18.23 18.99 -40.03
CA VAL A 218 19.71 18.82 -40.22
C VAL A 218 20.15 17.51 -40.95
N ILE A 219 21.23 17.56 -41.75
CA ILE A 219 21.83 16.39 -42.47
C ILE A 219 23.38 16.43 -42.40
N ILE A 220 24.03 15.26 -42.29
CA ILE A 220 25.50 15.06 -42.31
C ILE A 220 25.91 14.14 -43.48
N ASP A 221 26.77 14.61 -44.40
CA ASP A 221 27.15 13.88 -45.63
C ASP A 221 28.67 13.79 -45.97
N GLU A 222 29.60 14.30 -45.16
CA GLU A 222 31.05 14.10 -45.33
C GLU A 222 31.66 13.05 -44.35
N GLU A 223 32.65 12.27 -44.83
CA GLU A 223 33.27 11.17 -44.05
C GLU A 223 34.16 11.71 -42.91
N GLY A 224 33.85 11.33 -41.68
CA GLY A 224 34.60 11.77 -40.48
C GLY A 224 34.13 13.09 -39.87
N ASP A 225 32.97 13.60 -40.27
CA ASP A 225 32.39 14.83 -39.69
C ASP A 225 31.97 14.67 -38.22
N THR A 226 31.86 15.80 -37.53
CA THR A 226 31.44 15.87 -36.12
C THR A 226 30.30 16.86 -35.96
N LEU A 227 29.14 16.39 -35.50
CA LEU A 227 28.00 17.23 -35.14
C LEU A 227 27.97 17.47 -33.62
N GLY A 228 27.75 18.73 -33.24
CA GLY A 228 27.79 19.19 -31.86
C GLY A 228 29.14 19.76 -31.43
N PRO A 229 29.21 20.47 -30.30
CA PRO A 229 30.38 21.26 -29.91
C PRO A 229 31.52 20.42 -29.31
N GLU A 230 32.76 20.86 -29.52
CA GLU A 230 33.97 20.28 -28.92
C GLU A 230 34.20 20.67 -27.45
N ASP A 231 33.45 21.63 -26.90
CA ASP A 231 33.71 22.22 -25.57
C ASP A 231 32.86 21.64 -24.43
N GLY A 232 31.94 20.72 -24.73
CA GLY A 232 31.06 20.07 -23.75
C GLY A 232 29.79 20.86 -23.39
N SER A 233 29.53 22.01 -24.00
CA SER A 233 28.17 22.57 -24.02
C SER A 233 27.19 21.65 -24.75
N LEU A 234 25.89 21.76 -24.49
CA LEU A 234 24.87 21.00 -25.24
C LEU A 234 24.30 21.85 -26.38
N HIS A 235 24.16 21.26 -27.56
CA HIS A 235 23.48 21.87 -28.70
C HIS A 235 22.11 21.22 -28.90
N TRP A 236 21.06 22.03 -29.06
CA TRP A 236 19.69 21.56 -29.21
C TRP A 236 19.27 21.69 -30.68
N ILE A 237 18.64 20.65 -31.21
CA ILE A 237 18.07 20.61 -32.56
C ILE A 237 16.59 20.25 -32.41
N ALA A 238 15.71 21.18 -32.80
CA ALA A 238 14.25 21.08 -32.61
C ALA A 238 13.53 20.26 -33.71
N GLY A 239 14.31 19.48 -34.46
CA GLY A 239 13.91 18.64 -35.58
C GLY A 239 15.05 17.68 -35.89
N ASP A 240 14.87 16.89 -36.93
CA ASP A 240 15.62 15.63 -37.13
C ASP A 240 17.07 15.82 -37.61
N VAL A 241 17.85 14.75 -37.48
CA VAL A 241 19.23 14.62 -37.95
C VAL A 241 19.38 13.36 -38.80
N THR A 242 19.74 13.52 -40.08
CA THR A 242 20.09 12.39 -40.95
C THR A 242 21.60 12.22 -41.11
N VAL A 243 22.15 11.04 -40.83
CA VAL A 243 23.56 10.68 -41.03
C VAL A 243 23.71 9.79 -42.26
N THR A 244 24.40 10.28 -43.31
CA THR A 244 24.59 9.53 -44.57
C THR A 244 26.04 9.13 -44.85
N ALA A 245 26.99 9.42 -43.95
CA ALA A 245 28.42 9.18 -44.14
C ALA A 245 29.04 8.37 -42.99
N SER A 246 30.06 7.58 -43.32
CA SER A 246 30.81 6.76 -42.34
C SER A 246 31.83 7.55 -41.54
N ASN A 247 32.27 6.98 -40.41
CA ASN A 247 33.22 7.54 -39.45
C ASN A 247 32.72 8.83 -38.76
N VAL A 248 31.42 9.12 -38.85
CA VAL A 248 30.80 10.31 -38.25
C VAL A 248 30.74 10.19 -36.73
N THR A 249 30.87 11.33 -36.05
CA THR A 249 30.69 11.46 -34.59
C THR A 249 29.56 12.45 -34.29
N LEU A 250 28.58 12.06 -33.48
CA LEU A 250 27.67 12.99 -32.82
C LEU A 250 28.13 13.14 -31.37
N GLN A 251 28.23 14.37 -30.88
CA GLN A 251 28.68 14.61 -29.51
C GLN A 251 28.07 15.85 -28.86
N ASN A 252 27.56 15.71 -27.64
CA ASN A 252 26.97 16.80 -26.86
C ASN A 252 25.75 17.45 -27.57
N VAL A 253 24.86 16.64 -28.14
CA VAL A 253 23.66 17.08 -28.87
C VAL A 253 22.42 16.50 -28.22
N ILE A 254 21.37 17.33 -28.06
CA ILE A 254 20.00 16.89 -27.85
C ILE A 254 19.25 17.06 -29.18
N ILE A 255 18.61 16.00 -29.63
CA ILE A 255 17.76 15.98 -30.83
C ILE A 255 16.33 15.72 -30.33
N GLU A 256 15.44 16.70 -30.54
CA GLU A 256 14.02 16.57 -30.16
C GLU A 256 13.25 15.69 -31.16
N GLY A 257 13.61 15.76 -32.45
CA GLY A 257 13.13 14.85 -33.49
C GLY A 257 14.02 13.61 -33.68
N ASP A 258 13.96 13.01 -34.86
CA ASP A 258 14.60 11.71 -35.14
C ASP A 258 16.11 11.77 -35.42
N LEU A 259 16.79 10.64 -35.23
CA LEU A 259 18.18 10.39 -35.65
C LEU A 259 18.27 9.21 -36.61
N VAL A 260 18.37 9.49 -37.92
CA VAL A 260 18.39 8.44 -38.96
C VAL A 260 19.83 8.12 -39.38
N ILE A 261 20.32 6.94 -39.02
CA ILE A 261 21.58 6.37 -39.52
C ILE A 261 21.31 5.66 -40.86
N ALA A 262 21.40 6.43 -41.94
CA ALA A 262 20.98 6.00 -43.27
C ALA A 262 21.89 4.91 -43.88
N LYS A 263 21.32 4.09 -44.75
CA LYS A 263 22.01 2.97 -45.44
C LYS A 263 23.23 3.37 -46.27
N GLU A 264 23.34 4.64 -46.65
CA GLU A 264 24.52 5.24 -47.30
C GLU A 264 25.81 5.10 -46.46
N VAL A 265 25.70 5.00 -45.12
CA VAL A 265 26.79 4.66 -44.19
C VAL A 265 27.37 3.25 -44.47
N GLY A 266 26.54 2.34 -44.97
CA GLY A 266 26.94 1.01 -45.43
C GLY A 266 27.44 0.10 -44.30
N GLU A 267 28.76 -0.10 -44.28
CA GLU A 267 29.49 -0.94 -43.30
C GLU A 267 30.40 -0.12 -42.38
N GLY A 268 30.34 1.22 -42.46
CA GLY A 268 31.22 2.13 -41.70
C GLY A 268 30.68 2.52 -40.33
N ASP A 269 31.55 3.09 -39.51
CA ASP A 269 31.29 3.33 -38.09
C ASP A 269 30.53 4.65 -37.85
N VAL A 270 29.68 4.70 -36.81
CA VAL A 270 29.07 5.93 -36.29
C VAL A 270 29.20 5.93 -34.77
N ASN A 271 29.65 7.05 -34.22
CA ASN A 271 29.99 7.17 -32.79
C ASN A 271 29.09 8.23 -32.16
N LEU A 272 28.31 7.85 -31.15
CA LEU A 272 27.50 8.77 -30.34
C LEU A 272 28.19 8.89 -28.98
N HIS A 273 28.69 10.09 -28.65
CA HIS A 273 29.32 10.38 -27.37
C HIS A 273 28.57 11.49 -26.62
N ARG A 274 27.79 11.10 -25.60
CA ARG A 274 26.89 11.99 -24.87
C ARG A 274 25.88 12.71 -25.79
N VAL A 275 25.10 11.90 -26.49
CA VAL A 275 23.98 12.30 -27.36
C VAL A 275 22.67 11.87 -26.70
N GLU A 276 21.63 12.69 -26.83
CA GLU A 276 20.27 12.41 -26.36
C GLU A 276 19.33 12.48 -27.56
N VAL A 277 18.69 11.35 -27.90
CA VAL A 277 17.63 11.27 -28.94
C VAL A 277 16.30 11.11 -28.22
N ARG A 278 15.41 12.09 -28.38
CA ARG A 278 14.14 12.17 -27.65
C ARG A 278 12.96 11.58 -28.42
N SER A 279 13.03 11.57 -29.76
CA SER A 279 12.18 10.73 -30.60
C SER A 279 12.90 9.41 -30.95
N THR A 280 12.86 8.96 -32.20
CA THR A 280 13.39 7.67 -32.65
C THR A 280 14.81 7.77 -33.22
N MET A 281 15.66 6.77 -32.94
CA MET A 281 16.90 6.53 -33.65
C MET A 281 16.71 5.36 -34.63
N GLU A 282 16.73 5.62 -35.94
CA GLU A 282 16.65 4.58 -36.97
C GLU A 282 18.06 4.12 -37.42
N VAL A 283 18.27 2.80 -37.55
CA VAL A 283 19.54 2.20 -37.97
C VAL A 283 19.35 1.33 -39.21
N HIS A 284 19.65 1.92 -40.37
CA HIS A 284 19.69 1.24 -41.68
C HIS A 284 21.11 1.02 -42.21
N GLY A 285 22.12 1.65 -41.59
CA GLY A 285 23.53 1.58 -41.94
C GLY A 285 24.41 1.19 -40.75
N GLY A 286 25.62 0.72 -41.05
CA GLY A 286 26.58 0.19 -40.07
C GLY A 286 26.86 -1.30 -40.28
N GLY A 287 28.12 -1.73 -40.11
CA GLY A 287 28.53 -3.14 -40.16
C GLY A 287 28.63 -3.82 -38.78
N SER A 288 29.26 -5.00 -38.74
CA SER A 288 29.34 -5.86 -37.54
C SER A 288 30.26 -5.37 -36.40
N GLU A 289 30.72 -4.13 -36.41
CA GLU A 289 31.64 -3.54 -35.40
C GLU A 289 31.38 -2.03 -35.19
N SER A 290 30.22 -1.49 -35.60
CA SER A 290 30.16 -0.12 -36.17
C SER A 290 29.39 0.95 -35.39
N ILE A 291 28.29 0.64 -34.70
CA ILE A 291 27.47 1.65 -34.02
C ILE A 291 27.86 1.67 -32.54
N HIS A 292 28.53 2.74 -32.12
CA HIS A 292 29.05 2.88 -30.76
C HIS A 292 28.25 3.93 -30.00
N LEU A 293 27.48 3.48 -29.01
CA LEU A 293 26.78 4.31 -28.06
C LEU A 293 27.64 4.45 -26.80
N ASN A 294 28.04 5.67 -26.47
CA ASN A 294 28.88 5.97 -25.33
C ASN A 294 28.31 7.15 -24.54
N ASP A 295 28.05 6.94 -23.24
CA ASP A 295 27.41 7.90 -22.34
C ASP A 295 26.14 8.57 -22.92
N SER A 296 25.40 7.84 -23.78
CA SER A 296 24.30 8.38 -24.62
C SER A 296 22.95 7.76 -24.27
N VAL A 297 21.87 8.51 -24.53
CA VAL A 297 20.49 8.12 -24.21
C VAL A 297 19.67 8.07 -25.50
N VAL A 298 19.00 6.95 -25.73
CA VAL A 298 18.11 6.74 -26.88
C VAL A 298 16.78 6.20 -26.34
N LEU A 299 15.69 6.95 -26.54
CA LEU A 299 14.37 6.51 -26.06
C LEU A 299 13.89 5.27 -26.83
N ARG A 300 13.89 5.37 -28.17
CA ARG A 300 13.47 4.32 -29.10
C ARG A 300 14.54 4.09 -30.17
N LEU A 301 14.97 2.84 -30.35
CA LEU A 301 15.98 2.42 -31.32
C LEU A 301 15.36 1.42 -32.32
N VAL A 302 15.22 1.80 -33.59
CA VAL A 302 14.68 0.94 -34.65
C VAL A 302 15.82 0.39 -35.51
N ILE A 303 15.86 -0.92 -35.70
CA ILE A 303 16.95 -1.63 -36.41
C ILE A 303 16.36 -2.37 -37.62
N ASP A 304 16.47 -1.76 -38.80
CA ASP A 304 16.05 -2.33 -40.09
C ASP A 304 17.13 -2.12 -41.17
N LYS A 305 18.15 -2.99 -41.17
CA LYS A 305 19.24 -2.98 -42.15
C LYS A 305 18.93 -3.93 -43.29
N GLU A 306 18.61 -3.40 -44.47
CA GLU A 306 18.19 -4.16 -45.68
C GLU A 306 19.07 -5.39 -46.02
N ASN A 307 20.37 -5.37 -45.69
CA ASN A 307 21.33 -6.42 -46.04
C ASN A 307 22.45 -6.57 -44.99
N GLY A 308 22.45 -7.68 -44.24
CA GLY A 308 23.53 -8.11 -43.35
C GLY A 308 23.46 -7.53 -41.93
N ALA A 309 24.19 -8.14 -40.99
CA ALA A 309 24.11 -7.80 -39.58
C ALA A 309 24.79 -6.47 -39.20
N VAL A 310 24.16 -5.71 -38.31
CA VAL A 310 24.78 -4.59 -37.59
C VAL A 310 25.17 -5.00 -36.16
N ARG A 311 26.26 -4.44 -35.62
CA ARG A 311 26.58 -4.52 -34.19
C ARG A 311 26.41 -3.15 -33.56
N ILE A 312 25.62 -3.10 -32.50
CA ILE A 312 25.40 -1.91 -31.67
C ILE A 312 26.01 -2.19 -30.30
N VAL A 313 26.89 -1.29 -29.87
CA VAL A 313 27.72 -1.43 -28.67
C VAL A 313 27.33 -0.35 -27.68
N ALA A 314 26.81 -0.75 -26.51
CA ALA A 314 26.51 0.14 -25.41
C ALA A 314 27.68 0.19 -24.40
N SER A 315 28.09 1.40 -24.02
CA SER A 315 29.30 1.63 -23.22
C SER A 315 29.19 2.87 -22.32
N GLY A 316 29.94 2.89 -21.21
CA GLY A 316 29.81 3.94 -20.20
C GLY A 316 28.39 4.00 -19.63
N ASN A 317 27.85 5.19 -19.40
CA ASN A 317 26.49 5.40 -18.87
C ASN A 317 25.44 5.45 -19.99
N THR A 318 25.47 4.48 -20.92
CA THR A 318 24.51 4.41 -22.04
C THR A 318 23.22 3.70 -21.61
N SER A 319 22.08 4.20 -22.09
CA SER A 319 20.78 3.50 -22.00
C SER A 319 19.99 3.60 -23.30
N VAL A 320 19.39 2.49 -23.70
CA VAL A 320 18.44 2.37 -24.80
C VAL A 320 17.16 1.73 -24.25
N THR A 321 16.08 2.50 -24.15
CA THR A 321 14.89 2.10 -23.38
C THR A 321 13.97 1.15 -24.14
N GLU A 322 13.77 1.38 -25.44
CA GLU A 322 13.08 0.45 -26.34
C GLU A 322 13.94 0.18 -27.58
N THR A 323 14.08 -1.09 -27.99
CA THR A 323 14.78 -1.50 -29.20
C THR A 323 13.89 -2.39 -30.07
N ILE A 324 13.51 -1.93 -31.26
CA ILE A 324 12.65 -2.67 -32.20
C ILE A 324 13.53 -3.24 -33.34
N VAL A 325 13.47 -4.56 -33.54
CA VAL A 325 14.42 -5.30 -34.38
C VAL A 325 13.71 -6.02 -35.52
N PHE A 326 14.02 -5.59 -36.75
CA PHE A 326 13.52 -6.18 -38.00
C PHE A 326 14.58 -6.98 -38.77
N SER A 327 15.87 -6.82 -38.44
CA SER A 327 17.01 -7.41 -39.18
C SER A 327 18.10 -7.99 -38.25
N ASP A 328 18.97 -8.86 -38.79
CA ASP A 328 20.13 -9.44 -38.10
C ASP A 328 20.90 -8.41 -37.24
N VAL A 329 21.10 -8.71 -35.95
CA VAL A 329 21.76 -7.79 -35.01
C VAL A 329 22.60 -8.50 -33.95
N GLN A 330 23.71 -7.88 -33.59
CA GLN A 330 24.42 -8.13 -32.34
C GLN A 330 24.29 -6.91 -31.41
N MET A 331 23.67 -7.11 -30.25
CA MET A 331 23.59 -6.11 -29.19
C MET A 331 24.59 -6.51 -28.10
N GLU A 332 25.55 -5.62 -27.81
CA GLU A 332 26.64 -5.90 -26.86
C GLU A 332 26.75 -4.78 -25.82
N VAL A 333 26.73 -5.17 -24.54
CA VAL A 333 27.09 -4.30 -23.42
C VAL A 333 28.54 -4.58 -23.04
N THR A 334 29.37 -3.54 -23.01
CA THR A 334 30.82 -3.70 -22.75
C THR A 334 31.13 -3.96 -21.28
N ASP A 335 32.27 -4.62 -20.98
CA ASP A 335 32.77 -4.87 -19.62
C ASP A 335 33.05 -3.61 -18.77
N ASN A 336 32.82 -2.40 -19.32
CA ASN A 336 32.98 -1.10 -18.66
C ASN A 336 31.76 -0.19 -18.97
N ALA A 337 30.58 -0.78 -19.15
CA ALA A 337 29.32 -0.07 -19.05
C ALA A 337 28.94 0.04 -17.58
N ASP A 338 28.56 1.25 -17.16
CA ASP A 338 28.00 1.55 -15.83
C ASP A 338 26.49 1.86 -15.92
N GLY A 339 25.91 1.91 -17.13
CA GLY A 339 24.48 2.08 -17.40
C GLY A 339 23.85 0.87 -18.08
N GLU A 340 22.51 0.83 -18.09
CA GLU A 340 21.67 -0.35 -18.36
C GLU A 340 21.84 -0.98 -19.77
N GLY A 341 22.34 -0.22 -20.75
CA GLY A 341 22.59 -0.76 -22.08
C GLY A 341 21.34 -0.84 -22.95
N PHE A 342 20.67 -1.99 -23.00
CA PHE A 342 19.46 -2.24 -23.81
C PHE A 342 18.37 -2.84 -22.91
N GLN A 343 17.28 -2.12 -22.67
CA GLN A 343 16.25 -2.48 -21.69
C GLN A 343 15.15 -3.35 -22.28
N ASN A 344 14.19 -2.75 -23.00
CA ASN A 344 13.09 -3.46 -23.64
C ASN A 344 13.40 -3.71 -25.11
N VAL A 345 13.09 -4.91 -25.61
CA VAL A 345 13.44 -5.35 -26.96
C VAL A 345 12.22 -6.00 -27.61
N MET A 346 11.74 -5.43 -28.72
CA MET A 346 10.72 -6.03 -29.57
C MET A 346 11.37 -6.66 -30.81
N LEU A 347 11.28 -7.98 -30.94
CA LEU A 347 11.62 -8.69 -32.18
C LEU A 347 10.39 -8.74 -33.07
N ASN A 348 10.51 -8.14 -34.26
CA ASN A 348 9.47 -8.12 -35.28
C ASN A 348 9.99 -8.66 -36.64
N GLY A 349 11.26 -9.07 -36.72
CA GLY A 349 11.89 -9.65 -37.91
C GLY A 349 11.78 -11.19 -38.02
N SER A 350 11.51 -11.68 -39.23
CA SER A 350 11.52 -13.11 -39.61
C SER A 350 12.81 -13.51 -40.33
N GLU A 351 13.14 -14.82 -40.32
CA GLU A 351 14.32 -15.43 -40.94
C GLU A 351 15.70 -14.87 -40.47
N MET A 352 15.78 -14.25 -39.28
CA MET A 352 16.98 -13.53 -38.79
C MET A 352 17.78 -14.24 -37.68
N GLU A 353 19.09 -13.98 -37.60
CA GLU A 353 19.94 -14.36 -36.46
C GLU A 353 20.19 -13.16 -35.52
N MET A 354 19.77 -13.30 -34.26
CA MET A 354 20.02 -12.31 -33.21
C MET A 354 21.03 -12.83 -32.18
N SER A 355 21.93 -11.97 -31.71
CA SER A 355 22.78 -12.27 -30.55
C SER A 355 22.77 -11.15 -29.52
N ILE A 356 22.57 -11.54 -28.26
CA ILE A 356 22.65 -10.67 -27.08
C ILE A 356 23.91 -11.08 -26.33
N VAL A 357 24.81 -10.13 -26.09
CA VAL A 357 26.13 -10.35 -25.49
C VAL A 357 26.27 -9.48 -24.25
N ARG A 358 26.37 -10.10 -23.07
CA ARG A 358 26.52 -9.46 -21.74
C ARG A 358 25.42 -8.48 -21.31
N ALA A 359 24.42 -8.20 -22.15
CA ALA A 359 23.26 -7.42 -21.77
C ALA A 359 22.30 -8.25 -20.90
N VAL A 360 21.66 -7.59 -19.94
CA VAL A 360 20.41 -8.04 -19.36
C VAL A 360 19.30 -7.29 -20.09
N ILE A 361 18.35 -8.03 -20.66
CA ILE A 361 17.15 -7.46 -21.29
C ILE A 361 16.01 -7.60 -20.30
N ASP A 362 15.32 -6.49 -20.02
CA ASP A 362 14.20 -6.46 -19.07
C ASP A 362 12.99 -7.21 -19.66
N LEU A 363 12.53 -6.79 -20.84
CA LEU A 363 11.48 -7.49 -21.60
C LEU A 363 11.96 -7.81 -23.02
N LEU A 364 11.93 -9.08 -23.39
CA LEU A 364 11.92 -9.49 -24.80
C LEU A 364 10.48 -9.79 -25.23
N TYR A 365 9.91 -8.94 -26.09
CA TYR A 365 8.64 -9.19 -26.79
C TYR A 365 8.93 -9.74 -28.20
N VAL A 366 8.36 -10.88 -28.54
CA VAL A 366 8.55 -11.55 -29.85
C VAL A 366 7.19 -11.68 -30.54
N THR A 367 6.94 -10.84 -31.54
CA THR A 367 5.63 -10.68 -32.17
C THR A 367 5.17 -11.95 -32.91
N GLU A 368 3.86 -12.08 -33.19
CA GLU A 368 3.35 -13.18 -34.01
C GLU A 368 3.91 -13.22 -35.45
N GLU A 369 4.51 -12.12 -35.93
CA GLU A 369 5.14 -12.05 -37.25
C GLU A 369 6.53 -12.71 -37.30
N VAL A 370 7.17 -12.98 -36.16
CA VAL A 370 8.50 -13.62 -36.09
C VAL A 370 8.41 -15.11 -36.40
N THR A 371 9.11 -15.56 -37.45
CA THR A 371 9.21 -16.97 -37.84
C THR A 371 10.59 -17.35 -38.34
N ASP A 372 10.99 -18.60 -38.04
CA ASP A 372 12.26 -19.22 -38.43
C ASP A 372 13.53 -18.41 -38.03
N SER A 373 13.41 -17.49 -37.06
CA SER A 373 14.50 -16.70 -36.46
C SER A 373 15.18 -17.45 -35.30
N THR A 374 16.43 -17.12 -34.98
CA THR A 374 17.21 -17.75 -33.88
C THR A 374 17.81 -16.70 -32.94
N LEU A 375 17.71 -16.94 -31.63
CA LEU A 375 18.28 -16.10 -30.59
C LEU A 375 19.42 -16.79 -29.85
N TYR A 376 20.58 -16.12 -29.79
CA TYR A 376 21.74 -16.54 -29.03
C TYR A 376 21.95 -15.62 -27.81
N LEU A 377 21.71 -16.15 -26.61
CA LEU A 377 22.18 -15.54 -25.35
C LEU A 377 23.63 -15.96 -25.11
N LEU A 378 24.55 -14.98 -25.02
CA LEU A 378 26.00 -15.20 -24.98
C LEU A 378 26.66 -14.41 -23.84
N ASP A 379 27.77 -14.95 -23.32
CA ASP A 379 28.59 -14.33 -22.26
C ASP A 379 27.74 -13.75 -21.10
N ASP A 380 27.06 -14.62 -20.37
CA ASP A 380 26.19 -14.29 -19.22
C ASP A 380 25.02 -13.32 -19.52
N ALA A 381 24.68 -13.08 -20.80
CA ALA A 381 23.45 -12.40 -21.19
C ALA A 381 22.19 -13.12 -20.68
N ARG A 382 21.18 -12.33 -20.28
CA ARG A 382 19.93 -12.83 -19.71
C ARG A 382 18.74 -12.02 -20.23
N ILE A 383 17.58 -12.64 -20.20
CA ILE A 383 16.28 -11.98 -20.32
C ILE A 383 15.60 -12.13 -18.96
N ILE A 384 14.94 -11.08 -18.47
CA ILE A 384 14.12 -11.14 -17.25
C ILE A 384 12.75 -11.67 -17.64
N ASP A 385 11.99 -10.92 -18.43
CA ASP A 385 10.68 -11.31 -18.95
C ASP A 385 10.68 -11.60 -20.45
N LEU A 386 9.96 -12.66 -20.84
CA LEU A 386 9.81 -13.09 -22.23
C LEU A 386 8.33 -13.27 -22.57
N ILE A 387 7.84 -12.45 -23.49
CA ILE A 387 6.55 -12.64 -24.14
C ILE A 387 6.84 -13.10 -25.57
N ASN A 388 6.32 -14.28 -25.96
CA ASN A 388 6.67 -14.92 -27.22
C ASN A 388 5.42 -15.47 -27.93
N GLU A 389 4.93 -14.69 -28.88
CA GLU A 389 3.77 -15.01 -29.73
C GLU A 389 4.20 -15.65 -31.05
N GLY A 390 5.42 -15.36 -31.50
CA GLY A 390 6.03 -15.88 -32.73
C GLY A 390 6.68 -17.26 -32.61
N ARG A 391 7.73 -17.46 -33.41
CA ARG A 391 8.53 -18.70 -33.47
C ARG A 391 10.02 -18.40 -33.58
N ILE A 392 10.67 -18.44 -32.43
CA ILE A 392 12.12 -18.26 -32.27
C ILE A 392 12.74 -19.46 -31.54
N GLU A 393 13.96 -19.87 -31.89
CA GLU A 393 14.73 -20.90 -31.16
C GLU A 393 15.69 -20.26 -30.13
N MET A 394 15.69 -20.78 -28.90
CA MET A 394 16.47 -20.31 -27.72
C MET A 394 17.15 -21.51 -27.01
N ILE A 395 18.25 -21.30 -26.25
CA ILE A 395 19.20 -22.40 -25.89
C ILE A 395 19.82 -22.26 -24.46
N GLU A 396 19.48 -23.15 -23.49
CA GLU A 396 19.81 -23.03 -22.02
C GLU A 396 20.07 -24.36 -21.19
N PRO A 397 20.45 -24.35 -19.86
CA PRO A 397 20.80 -25.55 -19.01
C PRO A 397 20.31 -25.68 -17.48
N GLY A 398 19.97 -26.87 -16.89
CA GLY A 398 19.55 -27.06 -15.42
C GLY A 398 19.37 -28.51 -14.76
N SER A 399 18.93 -28.70 -13.45
CA SER A 399 18.54 -30.01 -12.71
C SER A 399 17.95 -29.98 -11.21
N GLY A 400 17.36 -31.06 -10.59
CA GLY A 400 16.65 -31.14 -9.21
C GLY A 400 16.52 -32.50 -8.34
N ASN A 401 15.67 -32.65 -7.23
CA ASN A 401 15.68 -33.77 -6.13
C ASN A 401 14.33 -34.37 -5.42
N GLN A 402 14.25 -34.89 -4.12
CA GLN A 402 13.18 -35.82 -3.47
C GLN A 402 12.79 -35.78 -1.89
N GLY A 403 11.67 -36.41 -1.35
CA GLY A 403 11.24 -36.57 0.15
C GLY A 403 10.06 -37.57 0.66
N GLY A 404 9.60 -37.64 1.97
CA GLY A 404 8.38 -38.42 2.58
C GLY A 404 8.18 -38.71 4.17
N GLY A 405 7.00 -39.18 4.79
CA GLY A 405 6.77 -39.52 6.30
C GLY A 405 5.45 -40.25 6.94
N THR A 406 5.30 -40.61 8.29
CA THR A 406 4.11 -41.30 9.07
C THR A 406 3.97 -41.35 10.71
N ASP A 407 2.80 -41.20 11.47
CA ASP A 407 2.59 -41.10 13.03
C ASP A 407 1.57 -41.98 13.97
N ARG A 408 1.45 -41.77 15.35
CA ARG A 408 0.22 -41.65 16.29
C ARG A 408 0.30 -41.62 17.89
N GLY A 409 -0.72 -41.10 18.68
CA GLY A 409 -0.96 -41.26 20.21
C GLY A 409 -2.39 -41.04 20.90
N SER A 410 -2.63 -41.20 22.27
CA SER A 410 -3.76 -40.69 23.23
C SER A 410 -4.36 -41.55 24.46
N GLY A 411 -5.12 -41.00 25.48
CA GLY A 411 -5.76 -41.67 26.72
C GLY A 411 -6.78 -40.89 27.71
N GLY A 412 -7.33 -41.44 28.88
CA GLY A 412 -8.20 -40.71 29.93
C GLY A 412 -9.09 -41.48 31.04
N SER A 413 -9.59 -40.88 32.20
CA SER A 413 -10.31 -41.57 33.38
C SER A 413 -11.13 -40.72 34.49
N GLY A 414 -11.71 -41.32 35.61
CA GLY A 414 -12.33 -40.74 36.89
C GLY A 414 -13.51 -41.56 37.59
N GLY A 415 -14.09 -41.45 38.85
CA GLY A 415 -13.93 -40.79 40.22
C GLY A 415 -15.18 -40.92 41.23
N GLY A 416 -15.12 -40.81 42.61
CA GLY A 416 -16.31 -40.69 43.58
C GLY A 416 -16.23 -41.09 45.14
N SER A 417 -17.15 -40.67 46.09
CA SER A 417 -17.16 -41.01 47.60
C SER A 417 -18.42 -40.62 48.53
N GLY A 418 -18.53 -41.07 49.85
CA GLY A 418 -19.24 -40.38 51.02
C GLY A 418 -20.20 -41.08 52.11
N GLY A 419 -20.05 -40.85 53.45
CA GLY A 419 -21.14 -40.84 54.53
C GLY A 419 -21.12 -41.69 55.88
N PRO A 420 -21.22 -41.12 57.13
CA PRO A 420 -21.30 -41.81 58.48
C PRO A 420 -22.58 -41.44 59.36
N PRO A 421 -22.75 -41.48 60.74
CA PRO A 421 -22.00 -42.04 61.93
C PRO A 421 -22.82 -42.66 63.18
N ILE A 422 -22.10 -43.35 64.11
CA ILE A 422 -22.18 -43.56 65.63
C ILE A 422 -23.45 -43.94 66.46
N SER A 423 -23.34 -45.07 67.21
CA SER A 423 -23.77 -45.33 68.64
C SER A 423 -23.50 -46.81 69.07
N ASP A 424 -23.36 -47.26 70.35
CA ASP A 424 -23.02 -46.64 71.66
C ASP A 424 -22.71 -47.72 72.77
N GLY A 425 -21.85 -47.42 73.75
CA GLY A 425 -21.92 -47.84 75.18
C GLY A 425 -21.57 -49.26 75.71
N LYS A 426 -20.29 -49.58 75.99
CA LYS A 426 -19.88 -50.50 77.10
C LYS A 426 -18.40 -50.38 77.51
N ASP A 427 -18.04 -50.93 78.69
CA ASP A 427 -16.72 -50.79 79.32
C ASP A 427 -15.57 -51.27 78.43
N ALA A 428 -14.62 -50.37 78.15
CA ALA A 428 -13.51 -50.61 77.24
C ALA A 428 -12.16 -50.64 77.98
N ASN A 429 -11.32 -51.62 77.64
CA ASN A 429 -9.87 -51.44 77.70
C ASN A 429 -9.49 -50.30 76.74
N TYR A 430 -8.29 -49.74 76.87
CA TYR A 430 -7.71 -48.88 75.84
C TYR A 430 -6.40 -49.44 75.34
N MET A 431 -5.87 -48.82 74.29
CA MET A 431 -4.68 -49.29 73.60
C MET A 431 -3.61 -48.20 73.63
N LYS A 432 -2.36 -48.62 73.45
CA LYS A 432 -1.24 -47.73 73.12
C LYS A 432 -0.52 -48.33 71.92
N VAL A 433 -0.46 -47.56 70.84
CA VAL A 433 0.21 -47.92 69.59
C VAL A 433 1.51 -47.13 69.46
N ALA A 434 2.56 -47.77 68.96
CA ALA A 434 3.80 -47.09 68.61
C ALA A 434 4.46 -47.76 67.40
N VAL A 435 4.90 -46.95 66.44
CA VAL A 435 5.72 -47.38 65.31
C VAL A 435 7.22 -47.22 65.65
N SER A 436 8.07 -48.10 65.13
CA SER A 436 9.53 -48.07 65.39
C SER A 436 10.23 -46.87 64.77
N ASP A 437 9.79 -46.45 63.59
CA ASP A 437 10.24 -45.25 62.88
C ASP A 437 9.03 -44.66 62.13
N PRO A 438 8.53 -43.46 62.51
CA PRO A 438 7.38 -42.85 61.83
C PRO A 438 7.76 -42.21 60.48
N THR A 439 9.04 -42.22 60.11
CA THR A 439 9.64 -41.46 58.99
C THR A 439 10.47 -42.33 58.04
N ALA A 440 10.36 -43.66 58.13
CA ALA A 440 11.01 -44.56 57.18
C ALA A 440 10.49 -44.33 55.74
N SER A 441 11.35 -44.47 54.73
CA SER A 441 10.94 -44.32 53.32
C SER A 441 9.86 -45.32 52.92
N ALA A 442 8.99 -44.93 51.99
CA ALA A 442 7.96 -45.77 51.39
C ALA A 442 8.51 -47.15 50.99
N GLY A 443 7.73 -48.20 51.23
CA GLY A 443 8.15 -49.59 51.02
C GLY A 443 9.05 -50.19 52.10
N THR A 444 9.55 -49.39 53.07
CA THR A 444 10.36 -49.90 54.18
C THR A 444 9.48 -50.51 55.28
N PRO A 445 9.77 -51.73 55.77
CA PRO A 445 9.06 -52.32 56.90
C PRO A 445 9.43 -51.64 58.24
N VAL A 446 8.41 -51.32 59.03
CA VAL A 446 8.52 -50.75 60.39
C VAL A 446 7.68 -51.56 61.39
N ASP A 447 8.17 -51.73 62.62
CA ASP A 447 7.47 -52.48 63.66
C ASP A 447 6.38 -51.62 64.31
N VAL A 448 5.11 -52.01 64.16
CA VAL A 448 3.99 -51.45 64.93
C VAL A 448 3.80 -52.29 66.20
N THR A 449 4.24 -51.75 67.32
CA THR A 449 3.91 -52.25 68.66
C THR A 449 2.46 -51.90 69.00
N VAL A 450 1.70 -52.89 69.47
CA VAL A 450 0.34 -52.73 69.97
C VAL A 450 0.26 -53.26 71.41
N GLU A 451 -0.11 -52.40 72.37
CA GLU A 451 -0.19 -52.76 73.79
C GLU A 451 -1.57 -52.43 74.36
N VAL A 452 -2.24 -53.42 74.96
CA VAL A 452 -3.58 -53.26 75.54
C VAL A 452 -3.46 -52.95 77.03
N TYR A 453 -4.26 -51.99 77.50
CA TYR A 453 -4.26 -51.45 78.85
C TYR A 453 -5.64 -51.54 79.48
N ARG A 454 -5.67 -51.90 80.77
CA ARG A 454 -6.88 -51.81 81.61
C ARG A 454 -7.08 -50.37 82.06
N SER A 455 -8.28 -50.05 82.57
CA SER A 455 -8.69 -48.70 82.99
C SER A 455 -7.90 -48.10 84.19
N ASP A 456 -6.86 -48.77 84.67
CA ASP A 456 -5.94 -48.36 85.75
C ASP A 456 -4.50 -48.09 85.26
N ASP A 457 -4.29 -48.01 83.94
CA ASP A 457 -3.00 -47.81 83.26
C ASP A 457 -1.95 -48.92 83.49
N GLU A 458 -2.39 -50.09 83.97
CA GLU A 458 -1.61 -51.32 83.87
C GLU A 458 -1.90 -52.05 82.54
N ARG A 459 -0.84 -52.58 81.90
CA ARG A 459 -0.99 -53.39 80.69
C ARG A 459 -1.80 -54.65 81.01
N ASP A 460 -2.76 -54.98 80.16
CA ASP A 460 -3.64 -56.13 80.33
C ASP A 460 -2.92 -57.44 80.00
N ARG A 461 -2.16 -57.97 80.96
CA ARG A 461 -1.42 -59.23 80.78
C ARG A 461 -2.29 -60.47 80.64
N ASP A 462 -3.59 -60.38 80.91
CA ASP A 462 -4.52 -61.49 80.65
C ASP A 462 -5.00 -61.47 79.19
N PHE A 463 -4.87 -60.34 78.48
CA PHE A 463 -5.11 -60.21 77.03
C PHE A 463 -4.04 -60.97 76.21
N ASN A 464 -4.34 -62.24 75.92
CA ASN A 464 -3.47 -63.16 75.18
C ASN A 464 -4.27 -63.93 74.12
N GLY A 465 -3.58 -64.35 73.06
CA GLY A 465 -4.16 -65.12 71.95
C GLY A 465 -4.06 -64.39 70.61
N ASP A 466 -4.65 -64.99 69.59
CA ASP A 466 -4.69 -64.45 68.23
C ASP A 466 -5.95 -63.59 68.07
N TYR A 467 -5.81 -62.30 67.79
CA TYR A 467 -6.90 -61.33 67.63
C TYR A 467 -6.87 -60.67 66.26
N THR A 468 -8.04 -60.40 65.70
CA THR A 468 -8.19 -59.54 64.51
C THR A 468 -7.95 -58.09 64.90
N VAL A 469 -6.99 -57.47 64.22
CA VAL A 469 -6.62 -56.06 64.33
C VAL A 469 -6.87 -55.41 62.98
N THR A 470 -7.86 -54.51 62.95
CA THR A 470 -8.14 -53.65 61.81
C THR A 470 -7.15 -52.48 61.79
N LEU A 471 -6.50 -52.24 60.65
CA LEU A 471 -5.79 -51.01 60.34
C LEU A 471 -6.66 -50.14 59.42
N SER A 472 -6.67 -48.82 59.61
CA SER A 472 -7.35 -47.86 58.75
C SER A 472 -6.67 -46.49 58.82
N GLY A 473 -7.04 -45.55 57.93
CA GLY A 473 -6.42 -44.22 57.87
C GLY A 473 -5.07 -44.16 57.14
N TYR A 474 -4.60 -45.30 56.62
CA TYR A 474 -3.62 -45.32 55.53
C TYR A 474 -4.23 -44.74 54.25
N SER A 475 -3.37 -44.39 53.30
CA SER A 475 -3.74 -43.87 52.00
C SER A 475 -2.97 -44.59 50.89
N PHE A 476 -3.53 -44.56 49.67
CA PHE A 476 -2.91 -45.16 48.50
C PHE A 476 -1.90 -44.19 47.88
N ALA A 477 -0.75 -44.72 47.46
CA ALA A 477 0.22 -44.01 46.65
C ALA A 477 -0.31 -43.82 45.21
N PRO A 478 0.33 -42.98 44.38
CA PRO A 478 -0.11 -42.75 43.01
C PRO A 478 -0.16 -44.02 42.13
N ASP A 479 0.60 -45.08 42.45
CA ASP A 479 0.50 -46.40 41.79
C ASP A 479 -0.80 -47.19 42.11
N GLY A 480 -1.61 -46.70 43.05
CA GLY A 480 -2.84 -47.37 43.51
C GLY A 480 -2.62 -48.44 44.58
N THR A 481 -1.47 -48.47 45.26
CA THR A 481 -1.17 -49.38 46.37
C THR A 481 -0.99 -48.64 47.70
N ALA A 482 -1.38 -49.25 48.82
CA ALA A 482 -1.23 -48.66 50.15
C ALA A 482 -0.10 -49.30 50.99
N GLY A 483 0.19 -50.58 50.75
CA GLY A 483 1.24 -51.33 51.44
C GLY A 483 0.75 -52.64 52.07
N PHE A 484 1.32 -53.03 53.21
CA PHE A 484 1.04 -54.30 53.90
C PHE A 484 1.05 -54.13 55.42
N PHE A 485 0.24 -54.93 56.13
CA PHE A 485 0.28 -55.02 57.60
C PHE A 485 0.23 -56.47 58.07
N ALA A 486 1.24 -56.88 58.84
CA ALA A 486 1.46 -58.24 59.34
C ALA A 486 1.41 -59.34 58.26
N GLY A 487 1.73 -58.98 57.01
CA GLY A 487 1.70 -59.85 55.83
C GLY A 487 0.41 -59.78 55.01
N GLU A 488 -0.67 -59.18 55.52
CA GLU A 488 -1.89 -58.91 54.75
C GLU A 488 -1.75 -57.62 53.95
N LYS A 489 -2.30 -57.56 52.73
CA LYS A 489 -2.21 -56.37 51.86
C LYS A 489 -3.22 -55.31 52.30
N LEU A 490 -2.78 -54.05 52.35
CA LEU A 490 -3.64 -52.91 52.62
C LEU A 490 -4.52 -52.63 51.38
N GLU A 491 -5.82 -52.86 51.50
CA GLU A 491 -6.83 -52.68 50.45
C GLU A 491 -8.13 -52.06 51.01
N GLY A 492 -8.84 -51.27 50.19
CA GLY A 492 -10.04 -50.55 50.64
C GLY A 492 -9.74 -49.49 51.71
N ALA A 493 -10.74 -49.18 52.55
CA ALA A 493 -10.64 -48.16 53.60
C ALA A 493 -10.10 -48.69 54.95
N ALA A 494 -10.05 -50.02 55.11
CA ALA A 494 -9.60 -50.70 56.32
C ALA A 494 -9.22 -52.15 56.01
N THR A 495 -8.17 -52.67 56.66
CA THR A 495 -7.64 -54.02 56.47
C THR A 495 -7.54 -54.75 57.79
N ASP A 496 -8.11 -55.96 57.88
CA ASP A 496 -8.02 -56.84 59.04
C ASP A 496 -6.82 -57.78 58.93
N ALA A 497 -5.93 -57.77 59.92
CA ALA A 497 -4.83 -58.74 60.06
C ALA A 497 -4.88 -59.44 61.43
N ILE A 498 -4.27 -60.63 61.55
CA ILE A 498 -4.26 -61.39 62.81
C ILE A 498 -2.96 -61.16 63.57
N LEU A 499 -3.03 -60.48 64.72
CA LEU A 499 -1.90 -60.32 65.63
C LEU A 499 -2.01 -61.24 66.85
N ARG A 500 -0.88 -61.84 67.23
CA ARG A 500 -0.76 -62.69 68.41
C ARG A 500 -0.30 -61.90 69.63
N PHE A 501 -1.20 -61.68 70.57
CA PHE A 501 -0.92 -61.02 71.84
C PHE A 501 -0.34 -61.99 72.87
N THR A 502 0.73 -61.55 73.54
CA THR A 502 1.38 -62.21 74.68
C THR A 502 1.69 -61.17 75.77
N ASP A 503 1.30 -61.42 77.01
CA ASP A 503 1.40 -60.46 78.13
C ASP A 503 0.82 -59.06 77.79
N GLY A 504 -0.29 -59.01 77.06
CA GLY A 504 -0.97 -57.78 76.65
C GLY A 504 -0.26 -56.98 75.54
N LYS A 505 0.75 -57.55 74.87
CA LYS A 505 1.49 -56.93 73.77
C LYS A 505 1.47 -57.80 72.51
N ALA A 506 1.34 -57.17 71.35
CA ALA A 506 1.69 -57.73 70.05
C ALA A 506 2.61 -56.78 69.27
N SER A 507 3.14 -57.27 68.14
CA SER A 507 3.82 -56.47 67.13
C SER A 507 3.45 -56.97 65.74
N GLY A 508 3.22 -56.05 64.81
CA GLY A 508 3.00 -56.34 63.40
C GLY A 508 3.91 -55.47 62.54
N GLU A 509 4.52 -56.07 61.52
CA GLU A 509 5.27 -55.33 60.50
C GLU A 509 4.28 -54.50 59.66
N LEU A 510 4.53 -53.19 59.53
CA LEU A 510 3.79 -52.30 58.64
C LEU A 510 4.73 -51.84 57.54
N ILE A 511 4.25 -51.90 56.30
CA ILE A 511 4.85 -51.28 55.13
C ILE A 511 3.80 -50.32 54.61
N LEU A 512 4.15 -49.04 54.44
CA LEU A 512 3.31 -48.04 53.76
C LEU A 512 3.97 -47.63 52.44
N HIS A 513 3.16 -47.44 51.41
CA HIS A 513 3.64 -47.08 50.06
C HIS A 513 3.46 -45.59 49.73
N HIS A 514 2.49 -44.88 50.33
CA HIS A 514 2.31 -43.45 50.08
C HIS A 514 3.23 -42.61 50.97
N ALA A 515 4.04 -41.75 50.36
CA ALA A 515 4.97 -40.84 51.04
C ALA A 515 4.28 -39.56 51.54
N ALA A 516 3.31 -39.71 52.44
CA ALA A 516 2.51 -38.61 52.97
C ALA A 516 2.10 -38.83 54.44
N LEU A 517 1.79 -37.73 55.13
CA LEU A 517 1.31 -37.72 56.52
C LEU A 517 -0.02 -38.50 56.68
N GLN A 518 0.02 -39.63 57.37
CA GLN A 518 -1.07 -40.59 57.52
C GLN A 518 -1.43 -40.83 59.00
N PRO A 519 -2.68 -40.53 59.42
CA PRO A 519 -3.18 -40.84 60.75
C PRO A 519 -3.72 -42.28 60.77
N ILE A 520 -2.84 -43.24 61.05
CA ILE A 520 -3.19 -44.67 61.11
C ILE A 520 -3.97 -44.96 62.39
N GLU A 521 -5.26 -45.27 62.27
CA GLU A 521 -6.05 -45.86 63.35
C GLU A 521 -5.84 -47.37 63.37
N VAL A 522 -5.42 -47.88 64.52
CA VAL A 522 -5.37 -49.32 64.82
C VAL A 522 -6.54 -49.65 65.73
N ARG A 523 -7.27 -50.73 65.44
CA ARG A 523 -8.52 -51.09 66.13
C ARG A 523 -8.60 -52.60 66.34
N ILE A 524 -8.91 -53.05 67.56
CA ILE A 524 -9.12 -54.48 67.87
C ILE A 524 -10.60 -54.72 68.15
N ASP A 525 -11.19 -55.70 67.45
CA ASP A 525 -12.55 -56.16 67.76
C ASP A 525 -12.52 -57.34 68.74
N GLY A 526 -12.55 -57.01 70.04
CA GLY A 526 -12.64 -57.98 71.13
C GLY A 526 -14.06 -58.51 71.39
N GLY A 527 -15.04 -58.19 70.54
CA GLY A 527 -16.42 -58.69 70.61
C GLY A 527 -17.29 -58.17 71.77
N ALA A 528 -16.73 -57.50 72.78
CA ALA A 528 -17.44 -56.91 73.91
C ALA A 528 -17.30 -55.38 74.02
N ALA A 529 -16.17 -54.85 73.55
CA ALA A 529 -15.90 -53.43 73.32
C ALA A 529 -14.89 -53.32 72.16
N ILE A 530 -15.04 -52.28 71.34
CA ILE A 530 -14.04 -51.91 70.34
C ILE A 530 -12.99 -51.06 71.04
N ILE A 531 -11.71 -51.37 70.84
CA ILE A 531 -10.60 -50.59 71.39
C ILE A 531 -9.73 -50.12 70.23
N SER A 532 -9.48 -48.81 70.13
CA SER A 532 -8.61 -48.22 69.13
C SER A 532 -7.69 -47.15 69.72
N ASP A 533 -6.61 -46.88 68.99
CA ASP A 533 -5.65 -45.81 69.22
C ASP A 533 -5.03 -45.40 67.87
N THR A 534 -4.55 -44.17 67.76
CA THR A 534 -4.09 -43.57 66.51
C THR A 534 -2.62 -43.19 66.58
N MET A 535 -1.83 -43.64 65.60
CA MET A 535 -0.47 -43.19 65.39
C MET A 535 -0.35 -42.35 64.12
N THR A 536 0.61 -41.43 64.08
CA THR A 536 0.93 -40.66 62.88
C THR A 536 2.20 -41.21 62.27
N VAL A 537 2.16 -41.50 60.97
CA VAL A 537 3.31 -41.93 60.17
C VAL A 537 3.42 -40.98 58.97
N GLU A 538 4.62 -40.55 58.63
CA GLU A 538 4.91 -39.68 57.48
C GLU A 538 6.06 -40.32 56.69
N PRO A 539 5.79 -41.40 55.92
CA PRO A 539 6.82 -42.07 55.16
C PRO A 539 7.47 -41.09 54.21
N GLN A 540 8.79 -41.08 54.15
CA GLN A 540 9.50 -40.28 53.17
C GLN A 540 9.42 -40.95 51.79
N TYR A 541 9.68 -40.22 50.73
CA TYR A 541 9.82 -40.78 49.39
C TYR A 541 10.96 -41.82 49.35
N GLY A 542 10.83 -42.79 48.45
CA GLY A 542 11.89 -43.72 48.11
C GLY A 542 12.96 -43.09 47.22
N THR A 543 13.92 -43.91 46.79
CA THR A 543 14.86 -43.53 45.73
C THR A 543 14.15 -43.47 44.37
N LEU A 544 14.65 -42.63 43.46
CA LEU A 544 14.26 -42.58 42.05
C LEU A 544 14.15 -44.00 41.45
N ALA A 545 12.98 -44.27 40.86
CA ALA A 545 12.68 -45.53 40.18
C ALA A 545 11.98 -45.31 38.83
N GLU A 546 11.07 -44.34 38.74
CA GLU A 546 10.28 -44.08 37.54
C GLU A 546 10.20 -42.59 37.19
N LEU A 547 9.88 -42.34 35.91
CA LEU A 547 9.67 -41.02 35.31
C LEU A 547 8.30 -41.05 34.61
N HIS A 548 7.51 -39.98 34.72
CA HIS A 548 6.17 -39.92 34.11
C HIS A 548 5.90 -38.57 33.44
N PHE A 549 5.30 -38.57 32.25
CA PHE A 549 4.77 -37.36 31.63
C PHE A 549 3.58 -36.82 32.42
N ASN A 550 3.54 -35.49 32.64
CA ASN A 550 2.38 -34.83 33.24
C ASN A 550 1.24 -34.60 32.22
N ALA A 551 1.59 -34.45 30.95
CA ALA A 551 0.67 -34.33 29.81
C ALA A 551 1.33 -34.95 28.56
N PRO A 552 0.56 -35.56 27.64
CA PRO A 552 1.09 -36.00 26.35
C PRO A 552 1.24 -34.81 25.40
N VAL A 553 2.26 -34.88 24.53
CA VAL A 553 2.35 -34.10 23.29
C VAL A 553 2.06 -35.07 22.15
N ALA A 554 1.22 -34.66 21.19
CA ALA A 554 0.77 -35.52 20.08
C ALA A 554 1.24 -34.98 18.72
N SER A 555 1.20 -33.67 18.52
CA SER A 555 1.96 -33.00 17.48
C SER A 555 2.51 -31.66 17.97
N VAL A 556 3.46 -31.12 17.21
CA VAL A 556 4.08 -29.79 17.36
C VAL A 556 4.36 -29.24 15.96
N VAL A 557 4.39 -27.92 15.78
CA VAL A 557 4.78 -27.31 14.50
C VAL A 557 6.31 -27.18 14.43
N GLU A 558 6.92 -27.42 13.26
CA GLU A 558 8.38 -27.30 13.10
C GLU A 558 8.90 -25.91 13.47
N GLU A 559 10.04 -25.87 14.16
CA GLU A 559 10.70 -24.62 14.60
C GLU A 559 9.80 -23.72 15.47
N THR A 560 8.80 -24.29 16.15
CA THR A 560 8.03 -23.66 17.24
C THR A 560 8.47 -24.20 18.61
N ALA A 561 8.23 -23.40 19.65
CA ALA A 561 8.56 -23.77 21.03
C ALA A 561 7.36 -24.45 21.72
N PHE A 562 7.58 -25.64 22.28
CA PHE A 562 6.57 -26.38 23.03
C PHE A 562 7.06 -26.77 24.43
N ALA A 563 6.10 -26.95 25.34
CA ALA A 563 6.37 -27.28 26.74
C ALA A 563 6.15 -28.77 27.03
N VAL A 564 7.09 -29.40 27.74
CA VAL A 564 6.94 -30.75 28.30
C VAL A 564 7.31 -30.73 29.77
N SER A 565 6.54 -31.41 30.63
CA SER A 565 6.95 -31.60 32.03
C SER A 565 6.87 -33.06 32.48
N VAL A 566 7.91 -33.48 33.21
CA VAL A 566 8.13 -34.86 33.65
C VAL A 566 8.19 -34.89 35.18
N SER A 567 7.36 -35.74 35.79
CA SER A 567 7.45 -36.09 37.21
C SER A 567 8.56 -37.10 37.45
N VAL A 568 9.32 -36.89 38.52
CA VAL A 568 10.37 -37.80 39.02
C VAL A 568 9.85 -38.53 40.26
N THR A 569 9.79 -39.87 40.23
CA THR A 569 9.06 -40.66 41.23
C THR A 569 9.84 -41.87 41.77
N ASP A 570 9.43 -42.33 42.96
CA ASP A 570 9.83 -43.61 43.54
C ASP A 570 9.00 -44.80 43.00
N THR A 571 9.25 -45.99 43.53
CA THR A 571 8.63 -47.26 43.06
C THR A 571 7.12 -47.36 43.31
N PHE A 572 6.52 -46.38 44.00
CA PHE A 572 5.07 -46.32 44.26
C PHE A 572 4.44 -45.06 43.62
N GLY A 573 5.19 -44.36 42.77
CA GLY A 573 4.75 -43.14 42.10
C GLY A 573 4.79 -41.88 42.97
N ASN A 574 5.38 -41.92 44.17
CA ASN A 574 5.50 -40.70 44.99
C ASN A 574 6.52 -39.75 44.34
N ARG A 575 6.18 -38.47 44.18
CA ARG A 575 7.11 -37.45 43.68
C ARG A 575 8.27 -37.23 44.66
N ILE A 576 9.48 -37.11 44.12
CA ILE A 576 10.71 -36.86 44.88
C ILE A 576 11.00 -35.36 44.86
N PRO A 577 10.81 -34.61 45.96
CA PRO A 577 10.98 -33.15 45.99
C PRO A 577 12.44 -32.69 45.98
N GLU A 578 13.41 -33.60 46.10
CA GLU A 578 14.83 -33.28 45.96
C GLU A 578 15.20 -32.94 44.52
N SER A 579 16.26 -32.12 44.36
CA SER A 579 16.79 -31.69 43.07
C SER A 579 17.46 -32.84 42.31
N VAL A 580 16.72 -33.43 41.38
CA VAL A 580 17.17 -34.43 40.41
C VAL A 580 17.39 -33.75 39.05
N SER A 581 18.47 -34.12 38.37
CA SER A 581 18.75 -33.63 37.02
C SER A 581 18.11 -34.54 35.98
N VAL A 582 17.23 -33.98 35.14
CA VAL A 582 16.58 -34.68 34.02
C VAL A 582 17.12 -34.12 32.71
N THR A 583 17.66 -34.98 31.84
CA THR A 583 18.12 -34.62 30.49
C THR A 583 17.07 -35.01 29.44
N VAL A 584 16.99 -34.28 28.33
CA VAL A 584 16.14 -34.63 27.18
C VAL A 584 16.95 -34.70 25.88
N GLU A 585 16.66 -35.70 25.04
CA GLU A 585 17.25 -35.89 23.70
C GLU A 585 16.22 -36.52 22.74
N VAL A 586 16.42 -36.37 21.42
CA VAL A 586 15.68 -37.19 20.44
C VAL A 586 16.23 -38.61 20.46
N SER A 587 15.34 -39.58 20.67
CA SER A 587 15.67 -41.00 20.79
C SER A 587 15.32 -41.82 19.55
N ASP A 588 14.32 -41.34 18.79
CA ASP A 588 13.95 -41.81 17.46
C ASP A 588 13.44 -40.58 16.68
N ALA A 589 13.94 -40.39 15.46
CA ALA A 589 13.53 -39.30 14.56
C ALA A 589 12.26 -39.66 13.75
N GLY A 590 11.73 -40.88 13.93
CA GLY A 590 10.54 -41.34 13.23
C GLY A 590 10.82 -41.47 11.74
N THR A 591 10.10 -40.71 10.92
CA THR A 591 10.33 -40.66 9.47
C THR A 591 11.05 -39.41 8.97
N GLY A 592 11.18 -38.38 9.81
CA GLY A 592 11.88 -37.13 9.45
C GLY A 592 13.37 -37.17 9.79
N PRO A 593 14.11 -36.10 9.45
CA PRO A 593 15.47 -35.88 9.96
C PRO A 593 15.45 -35.25 11.36
N SER A 594 14.41 -35.53 12.17
CA SER A 594 13.97 -34.65 13.25
C SER A 594 14.97 -34.54 14.41
N GLU A 595 15.37 -33.31 14.77
CA GLU A 595 16.35 -33.01 15.81
C GLU A 595 15.86 -31.94 16.81
N LEU A 596 16.31 -32.03 18.07
CA LEU A 596 16.03 -31.04 19.12
C LEU A 596 17.06 -29.91 19.05
N VAL A 597 16.64 -28.76 18.52
CA VAL A 597 17.52 -27.62 18.22
C VAL A 597 17.46 -26.50 19.26
N GLY A 598 16.41 -26.47 20.08
CA GLY A 598 16.18 -25.42 21.07
C GLY A 598 15.64 -25.93 22.40
N GLY A 599 15.77 -25.08 23.41
CA GLY A 599 15.37 -25.36 24.79
C GLY A 599 16.51 -25.84 25.70
N THR A 600 16.22 -25.89 27.00
CA THR A 600 17.21 -26.31 28.00
C THR A 600 17.23 -27.84 28.08
N ALA A 601 18.17 -28.48 27.37
CA ALA A 601 18.30 -29.95 27.32
C ALA A 601 18.60 -30.66 28.67
N THR A 602 18.68 -29.92 29.79
CA THR A 602 18.89 -30.47 31.14
C THR A 602 18.24 -29.56 32.19
N VAL A 603 17.18 -30.05 32.83
CA VAL A 603 16.41 -29.33 33.85
C VAL A 603 16.58 -29.99 35.21
N VAL A 604 16.69 -29.18 36.27
CA VAL A 604 16.71 -29.66 37.65
C VAL A 604 15.29 -29.57 38.22
N THR A 605 14.82 -30.62 38.88
CA THR A 605 13.46 -30.67 39.43
C THR A 605 13.19 -29.59 40.48
N THR A 606 11.97 -29.06 40.44
CA THR A 606 11.33 -28.32 41.55
C THR A 606 10.11 -29.13 41.99
N ASP A 607 10.00 -29.43 43.28
CA ASP A 607 8.94 -30.30 43.86
C ASP A 607 8.68 -31.61 43.09
N GLY A 608 9.76 -32.20 42.57
CA GLY A 608 9.74 -33.45 41.81
C GLY A 608 9.22 -33.35 40.38
N VAL A 609 9.14 -32.15 39.82
CA VAL A 609 8.82 -31.92 38.40
C VAL A 609 9.98 -31.21 37.71
N ALA A 610 10.41 -31.75 36.56
CA ALA A 610 11.25 -31.05 35.60
C ALA A 610 10.35 -30.50 34.48
N SER A 611 10.30 -29.18 34.33
CA SER A 611 9.58 -28.48 33.28
C SER A 611 10.55 -27.99 32.21
N PHE A 612 10.27 -28.34 30.96
CA PHE A 612 11.03 -27.97 29.77
C PHE A 612 10.13 -27.07 28.92
N ASP A 613 10.09 -25.78 29.25
CA ASP A 613 9.05 -24.84 28.79
C ASP A 613 9.32 -24.22 27.40
N HIS A 614 10.31 -24.74 26.67
CA HIS A 614 10.80 -24.13 25.42
C HIS A 614 11.57 -25.10 24.51
N LEU A 615 11.12 -26.36 24.41
CA LEU A 615 11.73 -27.32 23.48
C LEU A 615 11.38 -26.95 22.04
N ILE A 616 12.34 -27.06 21.12
CA ILE A 616 12.13 -26.80 19.68
C ILE A 616 12.62 -27.99 18.88
N LEU A 617 11.73 -28.57 18.07
CA LEU A 617 12.05 -29.62 17.09
C LEU A 617 12.19 -29.01 15.70
N ARG A 618 13.22 -29.43 14.96
CA ARG A 618 13.44 -29.15 13.54
C ARG A 618 13.29 -30.45 12.74
N GLY A 619 12.89 -30.33 11.48
CA GLY A 619 12.70 -31.40 10.51
C GLY A 619 11.30 -32.04 10.56
N ILE A 620 10.44 -31.66 9.61
CA ILE A 620 9.15 -32.30 9.32
C ILE A 620 9.32 -33.82 9.30
N GLY A 621 8.42 -34.48 10.01
CA GLY A 621 8.41 -35.93 10.14
C GLY A 621 7.43 -36.33 11.20
N GLU A 622 6.95 -37.56 11.12
CA GLU A 622 6.10 -38.08 12.17
C GLU A 622 6.67 -39.37 12.77
N GLY A 623 6.14 -39.75 13.93
CA GLY A 623 6.68 -40.85 14.71
C GLY A 623 7.81 -40.46 15.67
N VAL A 624 8.13 -39.17 15.82
CA VAL A 624 9.29 -38.67 16.59
C VAL A 624 9.15 -39.01 18.07
N ARG A 625 10.25 -39.38 18.74
CA ARG A 625 10.25 -39.74 20.16
C ARG A 625 11.37 -39.09 20.96
N LEU A 626 11.00 -38.38 22.01
CA LEU A 626 11.92 -37.80 23.00
C LEU A 626 12.25 -38.84 24.09
N ARG A 627 13.54 -39.03 24.40
CA ARG A 627 13.98 -39.67 25.66
C ARG A 627 14.19 -38.59 26.71
N PHE A 628 13.62 -38.82 27.89
CA PHE A 628 13.96 -38.15 29.14
C PHE A 628 14.74 -39.13 30.01
N GLN A 629 15.86 -38.71 30.59
CA GLN A 629 16.70 -39.57 31.44
C GLN A 629 17.05 -38.88 32.76
N ALA A 630 17.00 -39.64 33.85
CA ALA A 630 17.50 -39.26 35.17
C ALA A 630 18.30 -40.43 35.77
N ASP A 631 19.58 -40.21 36.09
CA ASP A 631 20.55 -41.24 36.45
C ASP A 631 20.54 -42.48 35.51
N THR A 632 19.81 -43.54 35.90
CA THR A 632 19.69 -44.82 35.17
C THR A 632 18.26 -45.17 34.76
N VAL A 633 17.32 -44.24 34.98
CA VAL A 633 15.92 -44.35 34.58
C VAL A 633 15.71 -43.56 33.28
N GLU A 634 15.09 -44.18 32.28
CA GLU A 634 14.67 -43.53 31.04
C GLU A 634 13.15 -43.57 30.88
N LEU A 635 12.60 -42.55 30.23
CA LEU A 635 11.22 -42.44 29.78
C LEU A 635 11.25 -41.99 28.32
N ILE A 636 10.53 -42.69 27.45
CA ILE A 636 10.42 -42.35 26.03
C ILE A 636 8.99 -41.89 25.77
N SER A 637 8.82 -40.78 25.04
CA SER A 637 7.50 -40.26 24.67
C SER A 637 6.71 -41.25 23.81
N ASP A 638 5.39 -41.07 23.79
CA ASP A 638 4.59 -41.52 22.64
C ASP A 638 5.10 -40.84 21.35
N PRO A 639 4.75 -41.38 20.17
CA PRO A 639 5.08 -40.74 18.89
C PRO A 639 4.47 -39.33 18.78
N ILE A 640 5.21 -38.44 18.13
CA ILE A 640 4.86 -37.04 17.90
C ILE A 640 4.96 -36.75 16.38
N THR A 641 3.93 -36.13 15.79
CA THR A 641 4.06 -35.45 14.49
C THR A 641 4.76 -34.10 14.66
N VAL A 642 5.78 -33.84 13.86
CA VAL A 642 6.31 -32.49 13.61
C VAL A 642 5.64 -32.00 12.33
N ASP A 643 4.57 -31.21 12.51
CA ASP A 643 3.75 -30.60 11.46
C ASP A 643 4.54 -29.50 10.74
N ASN A 644 4.19 -29.20 9.48
CA ASN A 644 4.84 -28.13 8.72
C ASN A 644 4.47 -26.75 9.29
N LEU A 645 5.39 -25.78 9.13
CA LEU A 645 5.24 -24.39 9.58
C LEU A 645 4.17 -23.62 8.78
N PHE A 646 3.90 -24.07 7.56
CA PHE A 646 2.85 -23.60 6.67
C PHE A 646 2.04 -24.82 6.22
N GLU A 647 0.70 -24.76 6.23
CA GLU A 647 -0.13 -25.96 5.97
C GLU A 647 -0.02 -26.47 4.52
N THR A 648 0.37 -25.57 3.62
CA THR A 648 0.35 -25.74 2.15
C THR A 648 1.52 -24.95 1.52
N GLY A 649 1.96 -25.40 0.34
CA GLY A 649 3.17 -24.93 -0.34
C GLY A 649 4.46 -25.67 0.04
N GLU A 650 5.46 -25.63 -0.84
CA GLU A 650 6.84 -26.08 -0.55
C GLU A 650 7.81 -24.88 -0.38
N GLY A 651 7.32 -23.65 -0.61
CA GLY A 651 8.09 -22.41 -0.50
C GLY A 651 8.87 -22.05 -1.78
N THR A 652 8.60 -22.72 -2.90
CA THR A 652 9.17 -22.40 -4.22
C THR A 652 8.30 -21.39 -4.97
N ALA A 653 8.81 -20.75 -6.02
CA ALA A 653 8.03 -19.80 -6.83
C ALA A 653 6.77 -20.45 -7.45
N GLU A 654 6.82 -21.73 -7.80
CA GLU A 654 5.68 -22.48 -8.35
C GLU A 654 4.74 -23.05 -7.28
N THR A 655 5.17 -23.08 -6.01
CA THR A 655 4.43 -23.61 -4.86
C THR A 655 4.70 -22.79 -3.59
N PRO A 656 4.36 -21.48 -3.57
CA PRO A 656 4.62 -20.61 -2.43
C PRO A 656 3.90 -21.12 -1.18
N PHE A 657 4.44 -20.80 -0.01
CA PHE A 657 3.78 -21.09 1.26
C PHE A 657 2.52 -20.22 1.41
N GLU A 658 1.38 -20.86 1.63
CA GLU A 658 0.12 -20.17 1.89
C GLU A 658 0.11 -19.60 3.32
N VAL A 659 -0.31 -18.34 3.46
CA VAL A 659 -0.38 -17.60 4.71
C VAL A 659 -1.82 -17.12 4.93
N ALA A 660 -2.52 -17.78 5.84
CA ALA A 660 -3.93 -17.52 6.17
C ALA A 660 -4.13 -16.89 7.57
N ASN A 661 -3.05 -16.74 8.35
CA ASN A 661 -3.15 -16.23 9.72
C ASN A 661 -1.85 -15.60 10.23
N PHE A 662 -1.96 -14.92 11.38
CA PHE A 662 -0.85 -14.21 12.02
C PHE A 662 0.34 -15.12 12.42
N GLU A 663 0.11 -16.38 12.83
CA GLU A 663 1.21 -17.27 13.24
C GLU A 663 2.06 -17.70 12.03
N GLN A 664 1.43 -17.89 10.87
CA GLN A 664 2.13 -18.09 9.60
C GLN A 664 2.84 -16.81 9.14
N LEU A 665 2.17 -15.65 9.19
CA LEU A 665 2.76 -14.36 8.80
C LEU A 665 4.00 -14.01 9.65
N THR A 666 3.95 -14.24 10.96
CA THR A 666 5.08 -14.03 11.87
C THR A 666 6.20 -15.10 11.68
N SER A 667 5.86 -16.24 11.09
CA SER A 667 6.81 -17.34 10.84
C SER A 667 7.65 -17.18 9.56
N ILE A 668 7.31 -16.23 8.68
CA ILE A 668 8.10 -15.87 7.48
C ILE A 668 9.57 -15.58 7.83
N ARG A 669 9.83 -14.99 9.00
CA ARG A 669 11.20 -14.69 9.50
C ARG A 669 12.10 -15.92 9.67
N LYS A 670 11.55 -17.14 9.64
CA LYS A 670 12.31 -18.42 9.71
C LYS A 670 12.73 -18.96 8.33
N LYS A 671 12.18 -18.41 7.23
CA LYS A 671 12.29 -18.91 5.85
C LYS A 671 12.41 -17.71 4.87
N LEU A 672 13.36 -16.82 5.12
CA LEU A 672 13.51 -15.52 4.44
C LEU A 672 13.86 -15.62 2.94
N ASP A 673 14.27 -16.80 2.49
CA ASP A 673 14.64 -17.17 1.12
C ASP A 673 13.51 -17.88 0.35
N ALA A 674 12.34 -18.07 0.96
CA ALA A 674 11.19 -18.76 0.37
C ALA A 674 10.13 -17.80 -0.21
N HIS A 675 9.23 -18.34 -1.04
CA HIS A 675 8.11 -17.60 -1.62
C HIS A 675 6.82 -17.83 -0.82
N PHE A 676 5.99 -16.79 -0.69
CA PHE A 676 4.78 -16.74 0.15
C PHE A 676 3.61 -16.09 -0.59
N VAL A 677 2.39 -16.51 -0.26
CA VAL A 677 1.15 -15.88 -0.75
C VAL A 677 0.10 -15.82 0.37
N LEU A 678 -0.56 -14.66 0.54
CA LEU A 678 -1.71 -14.56 1.45
C LEU A 678 -2.93 -15.32 0.89
N THR A 679 -3.76 -15.85 1.78
CA THR A 679 -4.99 -16.61 1.42
C THR A 679 -6.22 -16.28 2.28
N ASP A 680 -6.06 -15.38 3.25
CA ASP A 680 -7.12 -14.80 4.08
C ASP A 680 -6.63 -13.42 4.60
N ASN A 681 -7.57 -12.54 4.98
CA ASN A 681 -7.22 -11.24 5.57
C ASN A 681 -6.69 -11.39 7.01
N ILE A 682 -5.71 -10.58 7.41
CA ILE A 682 -5.03 -10.69 8.71
C ILE A 682 -5.20 -9.40 9.53
N GLU A 683 -6.09 -9.43 10.52
CA GLU A 683 -6.29 -8.33 11.48
C GLU A 683 -5.34 -8.48 12.69
N LEU A 684 -4.45 -7.50 12.89
CA LEU A 684 -3.69 -7.32 14.13
C LEU A 684 -4.53 -6.51 15.16
N PRO A 685 -4.14 -6.47 16.44
CA PRO A 685 -4.90 -5.75 17.47
C PRO A 685 -5.03 -4.25 17.16
N ALA A 686 -6.25 -3.73 17.31
CA ALA A 686 -6.57 -2.34 16.94
C ALA A 686 -5.71 -1.29 17.65
N THR A 687 -5.40 -0.22 16.92
CA THR A 687 -4.60 0.93 17.38
C THR A 687 -5.49 2.12 17.79
N ASP A 688 -4.90 3.05 18.54
CA ASP A 688 -5.46 4.38 18.84
C ASP A 688 -4.28 5.35 19.02
N GLY A 689 -3.92 6.09 17.96
CA GLY A 689 -2.69 6.89 17.93
C GLY A 689 -1.44 6.07 18.28
N GLY A 690 -1.28 4.91 17.66
CA GLY A 690 -0.17 3.97 17.93
C GLY A 690 -0.29 3.13 19.20
N GLU A 691 -1.24 3.41 20.11
CA GLU A 691 -1.43 2.56 21.29
C GLU A 691 -2.22 1.29 20.94
N ILE A 692 -1.52 0.15 20.95
CA ILE A 692 -2.10 -1.21 20.79
C ILE A 692 -3.16 -1.47 21.87
N ARG A 693 -4.38 -1.84 21.48
CA ARG A 693 -5.49 -2.22 22.37
C ARG A 693 -5.67 -3.74 22.41
N CYS A 694 -5.77 -4.30 23.61
CA CYS A 694 -5.84 -5.75 23.85
C CYS A 694 -7.10 -6.21 24.59
N ASP A 695 -8.01 -5.30 24.96
CA ASP A 695 -9.18 -5.59 25.78
C ASP A 695 -10.35 -6.25 25.01
N ASP A 696 -10.45 -5.99 23.70
CA ASP A 696 -11.39 -6.67 22.79
C ASP A 696 -10.72 -7.72 21.87
N PHE A 697 -9.41 -7.98 22.00
CA PHE A 697 -8.69 -8.94 21.15
C PHE A 697 -8.89 -10.41 21.61
N ALA A 698 -8.90 -11.35 20.66
CA ALA A 698 -9.26 -12.74 20.91
C ALA A 698 -8.28 -13.50 21.83
N ASP A 699 -6.98 -13.24 21.71
CA ASP A 699 -5.95 -13.69 22.66
C ASP A 699 -5.32 -12.49 23.37
N VAL A 700 -5.83 -12.19 24.56
CA VAL A 700 -5.39 -11.08 25.40
C VAL A 700 -3.97 -11.31 25.95
N GLU A 701 -3.56 -12.56 26.20
CA GLU A 701 -2.25 -12.86 26.78
C GLU A 701 -1.15 -12.74 25.72
N TRP A 702 -1.41 -13.22 24.50
CA TRP A 702 -0.58 -12.95 23.34
C TRP A 702 -0.52 -11.45 23.03
N CYS A 703 -1.65 -10.74 22.97
CA CYS A 703 -1.67 -9.31 22.63
C CYS A 703 -0.89 -8.46 23.65
N LEU A 704 -0.98 -8.77 24.95
CA LEU A 704 -0.18 -8.12 25.97
C LEU A 704 1.32 -8.34 25.74
N SER A 705 1.73 -9.56 25.34
CA SER A 705 3.13 -9.84 24.99
C SER A 705 3.56 -9.10 23.71
N TYR A 706 2.72 -9.04 22.68
CA TYR A 706 2.96 -8.25 21.47
C TYR A 706 3.17 -6.76 21.83
N LYS A 707 2.32 -6.19 22.68
CA LYS A 707 2.45 -4.81 23.18
C LYS A 707 3.71 -4.58 24.03
N GLU A 708 4.04 -5.48 24.94
CA GLU A 708 5.25 -5.38 25.79
C GLU A 708 6.56 -5.47 24.98
N ASN A 709 6.53 -6.10 23.79
CA ASN A 709 7.69 -6.23 22.90
C ASN A 709 7.77 -5.12 21.81
N GLY A 710 6.98 -4.05 21.91
CA GLY A 710 6.99 -2.96 20.91
C GLY A 710 6.23 -3.27 19.62
N GLY A 711 5.33 -4.26 19.64
CA GLY A 711 4.55 -4.67 18.47
C GLY A 711 5.33 -5.54 17.49
N TRP A 712 5.03 -5.38 16.20
CA TRP A 712 5.56 -6.17 15.10
C TRP A 712 7.08 -6.06 15.00
N GLU A 713 7.75 -7.19 14.77
CA GLU A 713 9.18 -7.29 14.51
C GLU A 713 9.40 -7.25 12.98
N PRO A 714 10.26 -6.40 12.41
CA PRO A 714 10.44 -6.36 10.96
C PRO A 714 10.87 -7.72 10.36
N ILE A 715 10.38 -8.06 9.16
CA ILE A 715 10.83 -9.24 8.41
C ILE A 715 12.14 -8.90 7.67
N GLY A 716 13.21 -9.63 7.96
CA GLY A 716 14.53 -9.40 7.35
C GLY A 716 15.32 -8.26 8.01
N THR A 717 16.64 -8.40 8.06
CA THR A 717 17.59 -7.49 8.74
C THR A 717 18.89 -7.38 7.93
N ASP A 718 19.72 -6.34 8.13
CA ASP A 718 21.02 -6.22 7.44
C ASP A 718 21.98 -7.43 7.65
N GLY A 719 21.75 -8.25 8.67
CA GLY A 719 22.52 -9.48 8.91
C GLY A 719 21.90 -10.75 8.32
N ASN A 720 20.64 -10.70 7.90
CA ASN A 720 19.85 -11.79 7.35
C ASN A 720 18.59 -11.19 6.67
N PRO A 721 18.68 -10.71 5.42
CA PRO A 721 17.60 -10.00 4.73
C PRO A 721 16.51 -10.95 4.22
N PHE A 722 15.36 -10.40 3.83
CA PHE A 722 14.38 -11.12 3.02
C PHE A 722 14.82 -11.13 1.55
N THR A 723 14.86 -12.32 0.93
CA THR A 723 15.34 -12.52 -0.46
C THR A 723 14.39 -13.39 -1.29
N GLY A 724 13.18 -13.65 -0.79
CA GLY A 724 12.14 -14.42 -1.47
C GLY A 724 11.06 -13.55 -2.09
N THR A 725 9.87 -14.11 -2.33
CA THR A 725 8.68 -13.36 -2.78
C THR A 725 7.62 -13.33 -1.69
N PHE A 726 6.94 -12.20 -1.50
CA PHE A 726 5.71 -12.11 -0.71
C PHE A 726 4.59 -11.52 -1.56
N ASP A 727 3.59 -12.33 -1.86
CA ASP A 727 2.38 -11.93 -2.59
C ASP A 727 1.21 -11.70 -1.62
N GLY A 728 0.60 -10.53 -1.68
CA GLY A 728 -0.57 -10.16 -0.88
C GLY A 728 -1.89 -10.74 -1.38
N GLY A 729 -1.96 -11.31 -2.58
CA GLY A 729 -3.08 -12.14 -3.04
C GLY A 729 -4.48 -11.51 -2.95
N ASP A 730 -4.60 -10.20 -3.20
CA ASP A 730 -5.81 -9.38 -2.99
C ASP A 730 -6.32 -9.30 -1.53
N HIS A 731 -5.50 -9.71 -0.56
CA HIS A 731 -5.82 -9.72 0.87
C HIS A 731 -5.24 -8.54 1.65
N THR A 732 -5.95 -8.15 2.72
CA THR A 732 -5.57 -7.03 3.59
C THR A 732 -4.89 -7.50 4.88
N ILE A 733 -3.77 -6.86 5.22
CA ILE A 733 -3.18 -6.88 6.57
C ILE A 733 -3.58 -5.58 7.27
N ALA A 734 -4.19 -5.65 8.45
CA ALA A 734 -4.74 -4.45 9.13
C ALA A 734 -4.17 -4.23 10.54
N ASN A 735 -4.04 -2.96 10.94
CA ASN A 735 -3.60 -2.51 12.29
C ASN A 735 -2.15 -2.88 12.69
N LEU A 736 -1.26 -3.09 11.72
CA LEU A 736 0.14 -3.44 12.02
C LEU A 736 0.83 -2.29 12.79
N THR A 737 1.39 -2.58 13.97
CA THR A 737 2.05 -1.56 14.82
C THR A 737 3.52 -1.88 15.03
N ILE A 738 4.42 -0.90 14.86
CA ILE A 738 5.85 -1.00 15.19
C ILE A 738 6.25 0.18 16.07
N ASN A 739 6.52 -0.07 17.35
CA ASN A 739 7.00 0.92 18.31
C ASN A 739 8.42 0.52 18.74
N ARG A 740 9.39 0.74 17.85
CA ARG A 740 10.78 0.20 17.90
C ARG A 740 11.82 1.25 17.49
N ALA A 741 13.01 1.16 18.07
CA ALA A 741 14.07 2.17 17.92
C ALA A 741 15.29 1.66 17.11
N GLU A 742 15.24 0.40 16.67
CA GLU A 742 16.25 -0.22 15.83
C GLU A 742 16.26 0.37 14.40
N ASP A 743 17.40 0.31 13.70
CA ASP A 743 17.45 0.66 12.26
C ASP A 743 16.55 -0.27 11.42
N ASN A 744 16.11 0.21 10.25
CA ASN A 744 15.34 -0.53 9.24
C ASN A 744 13.96 -1.00 9.74
N GLN A 745 13.02 -0.06 9.92
CA GLN A 745 11.65 -0.35 10.38
C GLN A 745 10.62 -0.36 9.24
N GLY A 746 9.69 -1.31 9.34
CA GLY A 746 8.58 -1.58 8.42
C GLY A 746 8.08 -3.00 8.60
N MET A 747 7.02 -3.41 7.89
CA MET A 747 6.57 -4.81 7.88
C MET A 747 7.75 -5.74 7.52
N PHE A 748 8.52 -5.35 6.52
CA PHE A 748 9.86 -5.84 6.22
C PHE A 748 10.90 -4.80 6.67
N GLY A 749 11.98 -5.25 7.32
CA GLY A 749 13.06 -4.37 7.75
C GLY A 749 14.03 -4.12 6.60
N HIS A 750 14.69 -5.19 6.15
CA HIS A 750 15.56 -5.17 4.97
C HIS A 750 15.25 -6.32 4.01
N VAL A 751 14.94 -5.96 2.77
CA VAL A 751 14.76 -6.83 1.61
C VAL A 751 15.97 -6.67 0.68
N GLN A 752 16.56 -7.78 0.22
CA GLN A 752 17.71 -7.84 -0.67
C GLN A 752 17.46 -8.79 -1.83
N GLY A 753 17.18 -8.26 -3.02
CA GLY A 753 16.81 -9.07 -4.19
C GLY A 753 15.54 -9.90 -4.03
N GLY A 754 14.69 -9.53 -3.06
CA GLY A 754 13.37 -10.11 -2.85
C GLY A 754 12.27 -9.22 -3.45
N HIS A 755 11.10 -9.81 -3.66
CA HIS A 755 9.97 -9.19 -4.35
C HIS A 755 8.74 -9.15 -3.44
N ILE A 756 8.04 -8.02 -3.41
CA ILE A 756 6.80 -7.85 -2.63
C ILE A 756 5.72 -7.33 -3.58
N GLN A 757 4.59 -8.03 -3.68
CA GLN A 757 3.56 -7.74 -4.67
C GLN A 757 2.13 -7.82 -4.12
N ASN A 758 1.20 -7.06 -4.68
CA ASN A 758 -0.24 -7.13 -4.40
C ASN A 758 -0.64 -6.91 -2.92
N VAL A 759 0.14 -6.11 -2.17
CA VAL A 759 -0.03 -5.98 -0.71
C VAL A 759 -0.93 -4.79 -0.37
N VAL A 760 -2.00 -5.05 0.40
CA VAL A 760 -2.79 -4.00 1.05
C VAL A 760 -2.49 -4.00 2.55
N LEU A 761 -1.88 -2.93 3.05
CA LEU A 761 -1.56 -2.72 4.47
C LEU A 761 -2.36 -1.54 5.02
N ASP A 762 -3.45 -1.84 5.74
CA ASP A 762 -4.42 -0.86 6.22
C ASP A 762 -4.21 -0.44 7.69
N ASN A 763 -4.33 0.86 7.97
CA ASN A 763 -4.23 1.47 9.30
C ASN A 763 -2.96 1.04 10.07
N ALA A 764 -1.81 1.01 9.38
CA ALA A 764 -0.53 0.65 10.00
C ALA A 764 0.13 1.87 10.65
N TYR A 765 0.86 1.63 11.75
CA TYR A 765 1.49 2.66 12.57
C TYR A 765 2.94 2.28 12.88
N VAL A 766 3.88 3.19 12.62
CA VAL A 766 5.31 3.01 12.91
C VAL A 766 5.86 4.23 13.64
N ASP A 767 6.37 4.07 14.87
CA ASP A 767 7.02 5.13 15.64
C ASP A 767 8.42 4.70 16.11
N THR A 768 9.44 5.38 15.57
CA THR A 768 10.86 5.19 15.92
C THR A 768 11.44 6.36 16.73
N THR A 769 10.58 7.23 17.28
CA THR A 769 10.98 8.48 17.96
C THR A 769 11.31 8.30 19.44
N THR A 770 11.06 7.12 19.99
CA THR A 770 11.00 6.82 21.44
C THR A 770 12.35 6.89 22.17
N ASP A 771 13.47 6.73 21.46
CA ASP A 771 14.82 6.88 22.02
C ASP A 771 15.52 8.17 21.57
N ASP A 772 16.41 8.69 22.42
CA ASP A 772 16.95 10.06 22.29
C ASP A 772 18.42 10.13 21.82
N ASP A 773 19.00 9.00 21.43
CA ASP A 773 20.38 8.93 20.94
C ASP A 773 20.49 9.46 19.49
N SER A 774 21.42 10.40 19.30
CA SER A 774 21.50 11.23 18.10
C SER A 774 22.74 10.94 17.25
N GLU A 775 22.69 9.91 16.41
CA GLU A 775 23.54 9.76 15.21
C GLU A 775 22.79 8.84 14.22
N GLY A 776 22.46 9.34 13.03
CA GLY A 776 21.41 8.73 12.21
C GLY A 776 21.89 7.72 11.17
N LYS A 777 21.19 6.58 11.07
CA LYS A 777 20.95 5.91 9.78
C LYS A 777 19.67 5.04 9.68
N MET A 778 18.68 5.27 10.55
CA MET A 778 17.37 4.61 10.47
C MET A 778 16.69 4.87 9.12
N PHE A 779 16.45 3.81 8.35
CA PHE A 779 15.48 3.81 7.25
C PHE A 779 14.12 3.32 7.78
N VAL A 780 13.03 4.01 7.46
CA VAL A 780 11.68 3.77 8.03
C VAL A 780 10.62 3.87 6.94
N GLY A 781 9.77 2.85 6.82
CA GLY A 781 8.54 2.85 6.02
C GLY A 781 7.47 1.97 6.65
N LEU A 782 6.20 2.02 6.20
CA LEU A 782 5.18 1.09 6.69
C LEU A 782 5.41 -0.32 6.15
N LEU A 783 5.71 -0.45 4.85
CA LEU A 783 5.91 -1.76 4.21
C LEU A 783 7.37 -2.22 4.28
N VAL A 784 8.33 -1.38 3.88
CA VAL A 784 9.75 -1.76 3.82
C VAL A 784 10.64 -0.67 4.40
N GLY A 785 11.48 -1.00 5.38
CA GLY A 785 12.53 -0.09 5.86
C GLY A 785 13.56 0.20 4.77
N LYS A 786 14.13 -0.85 4.18
CA LYS A 786 15.20 -0.79 3.17
C LYS A 786 15.02 -1.86 2.09
N LEU A 787 15.04 -1.46 0.82
CA LEU A 787 15.05 -2.34 -0.36
C LEU A 787 16.38 -2.16 -1.12
N ASP A 788 17.15 -3.24 -1.29
CA ASP A 788 18.37 -3.24 -2.11
C ASP A 788 18.54 -4.53 -2.95
N GLY A 789 19.63 -4.61 -3.72
CA GLY A 789 20.03 -5.85 -4.42
C GLY A 789 19.12 -6.31 -5.56
N ASN A 790 18.48 -5.37 -6.27
CA ASN A 790 17.52 -5.59 -7.35
C ASN A 790 16.21 -6.24 -6.88
N GLY A 791 15.76 -5.90 -5.67
CA GLY A 791 14.41 -6.25 -5.20
C GLY A 791 13.34 -5.29 -5.76
N SER A 792 12.07 -5.69 -5.66
CA SER A 792 10.93 -4.88 -6.15
C SER A 792 9.78 -4.81 -5.14
N VAL A 793 9.01 -3.72 -5.24
CA VAL A 793 7.67 -3.57 -4.65
C VAL A 793 6.70 -3.18 -5.76
N THR A 794 5.64 -3.95 -5.97
CA THR A 794 4.69 -3.77 -7.09
C THR A 794 3.25 -3.90 -6.59
N ASN A 795 2.33 -3.05 -7.07
CA ASN A 795 0.91 -3.10 -6.67
C ASN A 795 0.73 -3.12 -5.13
N ALA A 796 1.38 -2.18 -4.43
CA ALA A 796 1.34 -2.09 -2.98
C ALA A 796 0.58 -0.83 -2.54
N THR A 797 -0.48 -1.01 -1.74
CA THR A 797 -1.27 0.09 -1.16
C THR A 797 -1.10 0.11 0.35
N VAL A 798 -0.69 1.25 0.90
CA VAL A 798 -0.46 1.43 2.34
C VAL A 798 -1.21 2.64 2.89
N SER A 799 -1.78 2.51 4.09
CA SER A 799 -2.46 3.60 4.82
C SER A 799 -2.02 3.67 6.29
N GLY A 800 -2.05 4.87 6.87
CA GLY A 800 -1.82 5.07 8.31
C GLY A 800 -0.82 6.19 8.66
N GLU A 801 0.10 5.93 9.60
CA GLU A 801 1.03 6.95 10.11
C GLU A 801 2.46 6.40 10.33
N VAL A 802 3.47 7.16 9.91
CA VAL A 802 4.88 6.87 10.16
C VAL A 802 5.60 8.06 10.81
N SER A 803 6.20 7.83 11.96
CA SER A 803 6.89 8.80 12.81
C SER A 803 8.36 8.38 12.99
N GLY A 804 9.31 9.18 12.48
CA GLY A 804 10.72 8.81 12.43
C GLY A 804 11.72 9.96 12.57
N ARG A 805 12.94 9.63 12.99
CA ARG A 805 14.04 10.60 13.16
C ARG A 805 15.09 10.60 12.02
N GLY A 806 15.08 9.56 11.18
CA GLY A 806 16.09 9.28 10.16
C GLY A 806 15.64 9.59 8.72
N ILE A 807 15.56 8.57 7.88
CA ILE A 807 15.08 8.65 6.50
C ILE A 807 13.74 7.91 6.46
N VAL A 808 12.68 8.62 6.11
CA VAL A 808 11.29 8.20 6.35
C VAL A 808 10.48 8.29 5.05
N GLY A 809 9.87 7.19 4.63
CA GLY A 809 8.82 7.18 3.61
C GLY A 809 7.52 6.62 4.16
N GLY A 810 6.38 6.87 3.50
CA GLY A 810 5.14 6.15 3.83
C GLY A 810 5.22 4.67 3.46
N LEU A 811 5.71 4.36 2.25
CA LEU A 811 5.89 2.99 1.77
C LEU A 811 7.29 2.45 2.09
N LEU A 812 8.34 3.19 1.68
CA LEU A 812 9.75 2.79 1.76
C LEU A 812 10.62 3.80 2.51
N GLY A 813 11.46 3.35 3.44
CA GLY A 813 12.54 4.19 3.96
C GLY A 813 13.59 4.49 2.87
N PHE A 814 14.18 3.46 2.30
CA PHE A 814 15.28 3.55 1.33
C PHE A 814 15.11 2.59 0.17
N LEU A 815 15.32 3.10 -1.05
CA LEU A 815 15.38 2.34 -2.30
C LEU A 815 16.77 2.45 -2.92
N ASP A 816 17.48 1.32 -3.08
CA ASP A 816 18.82 1.28 -3.69
C ASP A 816 18.79 1.33 -5.23
N GLY A 817 19.95 1.52 -5.85
CA GLY A 817 20.11 1.37 -7.30
C GLY A 817 19.70 -0.03 -7.79
N GLY A 818 19.19 -0.12 -9.01
CA GLY A 818 18.71 -1.38 -9.62
C GLY A 818 17.46 -1.99 -8.99
N SER A 819 16.89 -1.37 -7.94
CA SER A 819 15.68 -1.82 -7.24
C SER A 819 14.48 -0.95 -7.62
N THR A 820 13.26 -1.49 -7.57
CA THR A 820 12.06 -0.83 -8.14
C THR A 820 10.88 -0.69 -7.18
N VAL A 821 10.08 0.35 -7.39
CA VAL A 821 8.72 0.52 -6.85
C VAL A 821 7.77 0.83 -8.02
N THR A 822 6.74 0.02 -8.22
CA THR A 822 5.77 0.19 -9.33
C THR A 822 4.33 0.09 -8.82
N ASP A 823 3.39 0.75 -9.50
CA ASP A 823 1.94 0.58 -9.31
C ASP A 823 1.45 0.78 -7.85
N SER A 824 2.16 1.59 -7.05
CA SER A 824 2.04 1.59 -5.58
C SER A 824 1.52 2.93 -5.04
N SER A 825 0.66 2.87 -4.01
CA SER A 825 -0.02 4.03 -3.41
C SER A 825 0.23 4.13 -1.91
N SER A 826 0.36 5.36 -1.42
CA SER A 826 0.64 5.67 -0.01
C SER A 826 -0.25 6.80 0.52
N ASP A 827 -1.30 6.41 1.25
CA ASP A 827 -2.17 7.32 2.02
C ASP A 827 -1.70 7.38 3.48
N VAL A 828 -0.44 7.78 3.65
CA VAL A 828 0.29 7.74 4.93
C VAL A 828 0.64 9.14 5.39
N THR A 829 0.30 9.47 6.64
CA THR A 829 0.79 10.69 7.28
C THR A 829 2.21 10.47 7.76
N VAL A 830 3.15 11.29 7.28
CA VAL A 830 4.59 11.13 7.51
C VAL A 830 5.11 12.24 8.43
N PHE A 831 5.82 11.87 9.50
CA PHE A 831 6.46 12.80 10.44
C PHE A 831 7.97 12.58 10.54
N GLY A 832 8.76 13.44 9.88
CA GLY A 832 10.22 13.50 9.95
C GLY A 832 10.72 14.51 10.98
N TYR A 833 11.16 14.05 12.15
CA TYR A 833 11.35 14.90 13.33
C TYR A 833 12.71 15.62 13.47
N THR A 834 13.66 15.52 12.53
CA THR A 834 15.01 16.11 12.73
C THR A 834 15.48 17.03 11.61
N ASP A 835 16.36 17.99 11.94
CA ASP A 835 17.00 18.93 11.00
C ASP A 835 17.91 18.26 9.94
N GLY A 836 17.91 16.93 9.84
CA GLY A 836 18.57 16.15 8.78
C GLY A 836 17.71 15.02 8.22
N SER A 837 16.41 14.93 8.58
CA SER A 837 15.56 13.81 8.17
C SER A 837 14.94 14.00 6.79
N ARG A 838 15.28 13.08 5.88
CA ARG A 838 14.73 12.99 4.51
C ARG A 838 13.37 12.33 4.60
N SER A 839 12.33 13.00 4.10
CA SER A 839 10.94 12.62 4.37
C SER A 839 10.14 12.63 3.07
N GLY A 840 9.48 11.53 2.72
CA GLY A 840 8.65 11.41 1.51
C GLY A 840 7.32 10.73 1.79
N GLY A 841 6.24 11.11 1.11
CA GLY A 841 4.95 10.41 1.26
C GLY A 841 5.01 8.96 0.75
N LEU A 842 5.85 8.67 -0.25
CA LEU A 842 6.14 7.32 -0.72
C LEU A 842 7.51 6.83 -0.22
N ILE A 843 8.61 7.55 -0.52
CA ILE A 843 9.99 7.10 -0.27
C ILE A 843 10.86 8.16 0.42
N GLY A 844 11.58 7.79 1.48
CA GLY A 844 12.51 8.70 2.17
C GLY A 844 13.73 9.10 1.33
N GLU A 845 14.44 8.14 0.74
CA GLU A 845 15.57 8.36 -0.18
C GLU A 845 15.58 7.31 -1.30
N ASN A 846 15.73 7.77 -2.55
CA ASN A 846 15.66 6.94 -3.75
C ASN A 846 16.97 6.99 -4.57
N PHE A 847 17.54 5.82 -4.89
CA PHE A 847 18.62 5.60 -5.86
C PHE A 847 18.19 4.77 -7.09
N GLY A 848 17.00 4.16 -7.06
CA GLY A 848 16.45 3.26 -8.09
C GLY A 848 15.25 3.87 -8.83
N THR A 849 14.34 3.02 -9.30
CA THR A 849 13.21 3.41 -10.16
C THR A 849 11.88 3.40 -9.41
N VAL A 850 11.12 4.49 -9.55
CA VAL A 850 9.74 4.63 -9.07
C VAL A 850 8.85 4.92 -10.27
N ALA A 851 7.93 4.01 -10.57
CA ALA A 851 7.01 4.11 -11.69
C ALA A 851 5.55 4.01 -11.24
N ASP A 852 4.61 4.68 -11.91
CA ASP A 852 3.16 4.42 -11.80
C ASP A 852 2.61 4.49 -10.36
N SER A 853 3.25 5.31 -9.52
CA SER A 853 3.10 5.29 -8.06
C SER A 853 2.81 6.67 -7.48
N ASN A 854 2.09 6.72 -6.36
CA ASN A 854 1.55 7.96 -5.81
C ASN A 854 1.58 8.05 -4.27
N ALA A 855 1.53 9.29 -3.77
CA ALA A 855 1.36 9.59 -2.35
C ALA A 855 0.26 10.64 -2.12
N THR A 856 -0.70 10.32 -1.27
CA THR A 856 -1.86 11.16 -0.97
C THR A 856 -1.86 11.73 0.45
N GLY A 857 -1.18 11.05 1.38
CA GLY A 857 -1.05 11.49 2.77
C GLY A 857 -0.07 12.66 2.97
N ASN A 858 -0.29 13.43 4.04
CA ASN A 858 0.47 14.66 4.32
C ASN A 858 1.88 14.37 4.87
N VAL A 859 2.86 15.19 4.51
CA VAL A 859 4.27 15.02 4.88
C VAL A 859 4.77 16.20 5.72
N THR A 860 4.91 15.98 7.03
CA THR A 860 5.57 16.92 7.94
C THR A 860 7.05 16.56 8.06
N GLY A 861 7.97 17.47 7.73
CA GLY A 861 9.36 17.08 7.46
C GLY A 861 10.50 17.95 7.99
N GLY A 862 11.70 17.37 7.82
CA GLY A 862 12.97 17.86 8.34
C GLY A 862 13.82 18.59 7.30
N TYR A 863 14.58 17.84 6.50
CA TYR A 863 15.53 18.35 5.52
C TYR A 863 15.55 17.44 4.29
N ASN A 864 15.27 18.00 3.12
CA ASN A 864 14.88 17.28 1.91
C ASN A 864 13.55 16.53 2.15
N THR A 865 12.47 17.31 2.20
CA THR A 865 11.10 16.83 2.37
C THR A 865 10.33 16.93 1.04
N GLY A 866 9.71 15.85 0.59
CA GLY A 866 8.89 15.81 -0.62
C GLY A 866 7.52 15.18 -0.39
N GLY A 867 6.50 15.57 -1.15
CA GLY A 867 5.19 14.89 -1.09
C GLY A 867 5.25 13.42 -1.55
N LEU A 868 6.12 13.09 -2.52
CA LEU A 868 6.41 11.71 -2.93
C LEU A 868 7.76 11.23 -2.37
N ILE A 869 8.85 11.95 -2.63
CA ILE A 869 10.22 11.48 -2.35
C ILE A 869 11.04 12.54 -1.59
N GLY A 870 11.67 12.16 -0.48
CA GLY A 870 12.55 13.08 0.27
C GLY A 870 13.77 13.54 -0.56
N TYR A 871 14.58 12.58 -1.05
CA TYR A 871 15.73 12.85 -1.92
C TYR A 871 15.80 11.80 -3.05
N ASN A 872 15.65 12.25 -4.30
CA ASN A 872 15.89 11.46 -5.52
C ASN A 872 17.33 11.68 -6.03
N ARG A 873 18.10 10.61 -6.22
CA ARG A 873 19.57 10.64 -6.44
C ARG A 873 19.99 10.61 -7.91
N ASP A 874 21.28 10.80 -8.18
CA ASP A 874 21.84 11.01 -9.52
C ASP A 874 21.51 9.88 -10.54
N SER A 875 21.33 8.63 -10.06
CA SER A 875 20.95 7.46 -10.86
C SER A 875 19.45 7.16 -10.89
N ALA A 876 18.66 7.89 -10.10
CA ALA A 876 17.30 7.50 -9.74
C ALA A 876 16.27 8.01 -10.76
N THR A 877 15.29 7.16 -11.10
CA THR A 877 14.24 7.48 -12.07
C THR A 877 12.88 7.55 -11.40
N VAL A 878 12.10 8.57 -11.73
CA VAL A 878 10.74 8.81 -11.24
C VAL A 878 9.85 9.08 -12.45
N ILE A 879 8.90 8.21 -12.74
CA ILE A 879 8.09 8.25 -13.97
C ILE A 879 6.62 7.93 -13.72
N ARG A 880 5.69 8.68 -14.29
CA ARG A 880 4.23 8.49 -14.08
C ARG A 880 3.85 8.47 -12.60
N THR A 881 4.27 9.49 -11.85
CA THR A 881 4.04 9.56 -10.39
C THR A 881 3.34 10.85 -9.96
N TYR A 882 2.68 10.85 -8.81
CA TYR A 882 2.13 12.09 -8.26
C TYR A 882 2.08 12.20 -6.73
N ALA A 883 2.06 13.44 -6.25
CA ALA A 883 1.83 13.79 -4.84
C ALA A 883 0.65 14.75 -4.69
N THR A 884 -0.36 14.38 -3.88
CA THR A 884 -1.48 15.28 -3.54
C THR A 884 -1.50 15.75 -2.09
N GLY A 885 -0.75 15.10 -1.19
CA GLY A 885 -0.67 15.47 0.22
C GLY A 885 0.06 16.80 0.45
N ASP A 886 -0.38 17.55 1.46
CA ASP A 886 0.27 18.81 1.86
C ASP A 886 1.64 18.54 2.51
N VAL A 887 2.60 19.44 2.28
CA VAL A 887 3.98 19.37 2.78
C VAL A 887 4.25 20.49 3.78
N GLU A 888 4.38 20.17 5.07
CA GLU A 888 4.73 21.14 6.12
C GLU A 888 6.17 20.97 6.61
N VAL A 889 6.96 22.06 6.61
CA VAL A 889 8.36 22.05 7.05
C VAL A 889 8.60 23.15 8.10
N PRO A 890 8.42 22.84 9.39
CA PRO A 890 8.54 23.81 10.48
C PRO A 890 10.01 24.10 10.84
N GLY A 891 10.58 25.16 10.25
CA GLY A 891 11.91 25.66 10.61
C GLY A 891 12.53 26.53 9.53
N ILE A 892 13.78 26.97 9.74
CA ILE A 892 14.55 27.80 8.80
C ILE A 892 15.76 27.02 8.27
N ASN A 893 16.11 27.21 6.99
CA ASN A 893 17.17 26.45 6.28
C ASN A 893 16.84 24.94 6.18
N ARG A 894 15.64 24.63 5.68
CA ARG A 894 15.08 23.28 5.50
C ARG A 894 14.48 23.13 4.11
N ASP A 895 15.11 22.34 3.26
CA ASP A 895 14.83 22.35 1.82
C ASP A 895 13.72 21.32 1.49
N ASN A 896 12.72 21.71 0.68
CA ASN A 896 11.46 20.96 0.53
C ASN A 896 10.67 21.27 -0.76
N GLY A 897 9.97 20.29 -1.33
CA GLY A 897 9.23 20.44 -2.59
C GLY A 897 7.96 19.59 -2.65
N GLY A 898 7.05 19.91 -3.59
CA GLY A 898 5.71 19.28 -3.63
C GLY A 898 5.74 17.81 -4.05
N LEU A 899 6.56 17.44 -5.03
CA LEU A 899 6.84 16.05 -5.40
C LEU A 899 8.10 15.55 -4.70
N ILE A 900 9.21 16.28 -4.81
CA ILE A 900 10.54 15.83 -4.35
C ILE A 900 11.25 16.93 -3.57
N GLY A 901 11.86 16.60 -2.42
CA GLY A 901 12.66 17.56 -1.64
C GLY A 901 13.91 18.02 -2.39
N THR A 902 14.77 17.09 -2.78
CA THR A 902 15.91 17.34 -3.70
C THR A 902 15.91 16.32 -4.81
N ASN A 903 16.03 16.77 -6.05
CA ASN A 903 16.27 15.92 -7.21
C ASN A 903 17.69 16.07 -7.76
N ALA A 904 18.35 14.95 -7.98
CA ALA A 904 19.57 14.85 -8.79
C ALA A 904 19.43 13.90 -9.99
N GLY A 905 18.37 13.08 -10.04
CA GLY A 905 18.11 12.10 -11.08
C GLY A 905 17.06 12.56 -12.09
N THR A 906 16.35 11.60 -12.68
CA THR A 906 15.35 11.80 -13.72
C THR A 906 13.94 11.82 -13.14
N VAL A 907 13.15 12.83 -13.49
CA VAL A 907 11.74 12.99 -13.12
C VAL A 907 10.92 13.30 -14.37
N VAL A 908 10.08 12.38 -14.80
CA VAL A 908 9.28 12.52 -16.04
C VAL A 908 7.82 12.16 -15.80
N LEU A 909 6.90 12.70 -16.59
CA LEU A 909 5.48 12.33 -16.57
C LEU A 909 4.83 12.47 -15.17
N SER A 910 5.29 13.40 -14.33
CA SER A 910 4.97 13.40 -12.89
C SER A 910 4.56 14.77 -12.34
N PHE A 911 3.68 14.82 -11.33
CA PHE A 911 3.05 16.06 -10.90
C PHE A 911 2.76 16.20 -9.40
N ALA A 912 2.62 17.42 -8.91
CA ALA A 912 2.24 17.71 -7.52
C ALA A 912 1.06 18.68 -7.41
N THR A 913 0.12 18.40 -6.52
CA THR A 913 -1.05 19.26 -6.27
C THR A 913 -1.18 19.71 -4.81
N GLY A 914 -0.42 19.10 -3.89
CA GLY A 914 -0.43 19.43 -2.46
C GLY A 914 0.17 20.81 -2.14
N THR A 915 -0.34 21.45 -1.10
CA THR A 915 0.12 22.76 -0.62
C THR A 915 1.43 22.63 0.14
N ILE A 916 2.39 23.51 -0.13
CA ILE A 916 3.65 23.57 0.61
C ILE A 916 3.60 24.72 1.61
N SER A 917 3.97 24.45 2.86
CA SER A 917 4.07 25.43 3.95
C SER A 917 5.43 25.32 4.65
N SER A 918 6.31 26.31 4.47
CA SER A 918 7.71 26.22 4.93
C SER A 918 8.29 27.54 5.47
N GLY A 919 9.16 27.43 6.48
CA GLY A 919 9.99 28.55 6.94
C GLY A 919 11.30 28.72 6.17
N SER A 920 11.42 28.14 4.98
CA SER A 920 12.66 28.11 4.17
C SER A 920 12.39 28.41 2.69
N ASN A 921 13.22 27.85 1.81
CA ASN A 921 12.98 27.65 0.38
C ASN A 921 11.92 26.57 0.12
N SER A 922 11.14 26.71 -0.96
CA SER A 922 10.22 25.67 -1.44
C SER A 922 9.97 25.76 -2.94
N GLY A 923 9.86 24.62 -3.63
CA GLY A 923 9.38 24.58 -5.02
C GLY A 923 8.16 23.67 -5.19
N GLY A 924 7.14 24.14 -5.91
CA GLY A 924 5.85 23.45 -6.08
C GLY A 924 5.94 22.03 -6.62
N LEU A 925 7.03 21.68 -7.31
CA LEU A 925 7.41 20.30 -7.63
C LEU A 925 8.69 19.88 -6.88
N ILE A 926 9.76 20.68 -6.93
CA ILE A 926 11.11 20.31 -6.45
C ILE A 926 11.77 21.50 -5.74
N GLU A 927 12.46 21.34 -4.60
CA GLU A 927 13.29 22.45 -4.09
C GLU A 927 14.53 22.63 -4.96
N TRP A 928 15.48 21.69 -4.85
CA TRP A 928 16.76 21.76 -5.55
C TRP A 928 16.82 20.72 -6.66
N ASN A 929 17.12 21.15 -7.89
CA ASN A 929 17.28 20.28 -9.05
C ASN A 929 18.71 20.33 -9.61
N THR A 930 19.37 19.18 -9.68
CA THR A 930 20.62 18.98 -10.46
C THR A 930 20.48 17.93 -11.56
N GLY A 931 19.30 17.34 -11.73
CA GLY A 931 19.01 16.28 -12.71
C GLY A 931 18.12 16.75 -13.86
N ASN A 932 17.41 15.80 -14.48
CA ASN A 932 16.52 16.03 -15.61
C ASN A 932 15.04 16.00 -15.17
N VAL A 933 14.25 16.98 -15.58
CA VAL A 933 12.84 17.13 -15.18
C VAL A 933 11.99 17.49 -16.41
N ALA A 934 11.14 16.59 -16.89
CA ALA A 934 10.41 16.80 -18.15
C ALA A 934 8.95 16.31 -18.11
N HIS A 935 8.03 16.99 -18.79
CA HIS A 935 6.61 16.60 -18.81
C HIS A 935 6.02 16.51 -17.39
N VAL A 936 6.05 17.63 -16.67
CA VAL A 936 5.68 17.74 -15.25
C VAL A 936 4.75 18.90 -14.99
N TYR A 937 3.98 18.86 -13.89
CA TYR A 937 3.24 20.05 -13.46
C TYR A 937 3.08 20.21 -11.95
N ALA A 938 2.87 21.45 -11.52
CA ALA A 938 2.58 21.79 -10.13
C ALA A 938 1.38 22.74 -10.01
N THR A 939 0.32 22.31 -9.31
CA THR A 939 -0.88 23.14 -9.05
C THR A 939 -1.02 23.54 -7.58
N GLY A 940 -0.16 23.03 -6.70
CA GLY A 940 -0.19 23.31 -5.26
C GLY A 940 0.33 24.71 -4.91
N ASP A 941 -0.32 25.36 -3.93
CA ASP A 941 0.11 26.66 -3.41
C ASP A 941 1.45 26.53 -2.67
N VAL A 942 2.39 27.47 -2.91
CA VAL A 942 3.74 27.45 -2.33
C VAL A 942 3.90 28.61 -1.37
N ASN A 943 3.71 28.34 -0.07
CA ASN A 943 3.76 29.31 1.00
C ASN A 943 5.08 29.19 1.78
N ALA A 944 6.14 29.83 1.28
CA ALA A 944 7.47 29.71 1.88
C ALA A 944 8.23 31.04 1.95
N THR A 945 9.01 31.22 3.03
CA THR A 945 9.57 32.54 3.37
C THR A 945 10.67 33.06 2.43
N ASN A 946 11.51 32.17 1.89
CA ASN A 946 12.63 32.53 1.03
C ASN A 946 12.47 31.85 -0.33
N PHE A 947 12.75 32.54 -1.43
CA PHE A 947 12.87 31.95 -2.78
C PHE A 947 11.77 30.93 -3.19
N PRO A 948 10.47 31.10 -2.85
CA PRO A 948 9.47 30.13 -3.24
C PRO A 948 9.30 30.14 -4.76
N ALA A 949 9.11 28.97 -5.35
CA ALA A 949 8.91 28.81 -6.78
C ALA A 949 7.70 27.93 -7.10
N GLY A 950 6.96 28.26 -8.15
CA GLY A 950 5.80 27.45 -8.58
C GLY A 950 6.18 26.06 -9.07
N LEU A 951 7.41 25.84 -9.58
CA LEU A 951 7.91 24.53 -10.00
C LEU A 951 9.20 24.13 -9.28
N ILE A 952 10.30 24.89 -9.45
CA ILE A 952 11.63 24.53 -8.92
C ILE A 952 12.29 25.70 -8.18
N SER A 953 12.66 25.57 -6.91
CA SER A 953 13.27 26.69 -6.15
C SER A 953 14.69 27.03 -6.63
N GLY A 954 15.59 26.04 -6.64
CA GLY A 954 16.98 26.15 -7.06
C GLY A 954 17.28 25.25 -8.25
N ASN A 955 17.58 25.86 -9.40
CA ASN A 955 17.99 25.14 -10.61
C ASN A 955 19.39 25.63 -11.07
N PRO A 956 20.49 25.16 -10.44
CA PRO A 956 21.86 25.39 -10.89
C PRO A 956 22.09 24.96 -12.36
N SER A 957 23.22 25.36 -12.96
CA SER A 957 23.55 25.13 -14.37
C SER A 957 23.80 23.68 -14.80
N SER A 958 23.45 22.71 -13.97
CA SER A 958 23.42 21.28 -14.28
C SER A 958 21.99 20.71 -14.28
N GLY A 959 21.02 21.41 -13.66
CA GLY A 959 19.62 21.02 -13.66
C GLY A 959 18.93 21.44 -14.95
N ASN A 960 18.40 20.47 -15.68
CA ASN A 960 17.58 20.69 -16.87
C ASN A 960 16.10 20.61 -16.47
N PHE A 961 15.25 21.47 -17.05
CA PHE A 961 13.82 21.18 -17.05
C PHE A 961 13.10 21.69 -18.31
N ALA A 962 12.15 20.88 -18.80
CA ALA A 962 11.41 21.16 -20.03
C ALA A 962 9.95 20.70 -19.92
N TYR A 963 9.10 21.18 -20.84
CA TYR A 963 7.73 20.69 -21.01
C TYR A 963 6.93 20.66 -19.70
N GLY A 964 7.04 21.68 -18.84
CA GLY A 964 6.33 21.71 -17.56
C GLY A 964 5.58 23.00 -17.26
N TYR A 965 4.54 22.92 -16.42
CA TYR A 965 3.80 24.12 -16.01
C TYR A 965 3.57 24.24 -14.49
N ALA A 966 3.43 25.48 -14.02
CA ALA A 966 3.06 25.78 -12.64
C ALA A 966 1.90 26.79 -12.55
N THR A 967 0.89 26.46 -11.73
CA THR A 967 -0.33 27.28 -11.59
C THR A 967 -0.75 27.61 -10.15
N GLY A 968 -0.07 27.05 -9.14
CA GLY A 968 -0.32 27.36 -7.73
C GLY A 968 0.15 28.76 -7.32
N ASN A 969 -0.46 29.35 -6.29
CA ASN A 969 -0.06 30.68 -5.81
C ASN A 969 1.28 30.61 -5.08
N VAL A 970 2.23 31.47 -5.46
CA VAL A 970 3.58 31.49 -4.91
C VAL A 970 3.75 32.68 -3.95
N ASN A 971 3.75 32.40 -2.65
CA ASN A 971 3.70 33.39 -1.57
C ASN A 971 4.98 33.35 -0.72
N GLY A 972 5.72 34.47 -0.65
CA GLY A 972 6.92 34.58 0.20
C GLY A 972 7.44 36.00 0.42
N ASP A 973 8.36 36.15 1.38
CA ASP A 973 8.96 37.44 1.75
C ASP A 973 10.13 37.84 0.83
N LEU A 974 10.83 36.86 0.24
CA LEU A 974 11.99 37.09 -0.65
C LEU A 974 11.82 36.38 -1.99
N GLU A 975 11.86 37.16 -3.08
CA GLU A 975 12.05 36.72 -4.48
C GLU A 975 11.18 35.50 -4.91
N PRO A 976 9.84 35.57 -4.71
CA PRO A 976 8.91 34.55 -5.21
C PRO A 976 8.88 34.52 -6.75
N ALA A 977 8.73 33.32 -7.33
CA ALA A 977 8.74 33.11 -8.77
C ALA A 977 7.68 32.11 -9.25
N GLY A 978 7.04 32.38 -10.39
CA GLY A 978 6.00 31.50 -10.93
C GLY A 978 6.51 30.15 -11.44
N LEU A 979 7.77 30.05 -11.85
CA LEU A 979 8.37 28.81 -12.37
C LEU A 979 9.65 28.43 -11.60
N VAL A 980 10.69 29.27 -11.65
CA VAL A 980 11.97 29.02 -10.97
C VAL A 980 12.49 30.27 -10.26
N SER A 981 12.85 30.17 -8.97
CA SER A 981 13.32 31.33 -8.19
C SER A 981 14.79 31.64 -8.42
N THR A 982 15.68 30.64 -8.35
CA THR A 982 17.13 30.81 -8.54
C THR A 982 17.67 29.89 -9.64
N GLU A 983 17.79 30.44 -10.87
CA GLU A 983 18.26 29.68 -12.03
C GLU A 983 19.72 29.99 -12.41
N SER A 984 20.41 28.95 -12.89
CA SER A 984 21.48 29.07 -13.90
C SER A 984 21.44 27.94 -14.95
N GLY A 985 20.41 27.08 -14.92
CA GLY A 985 20.11 26.05 -15.93
C GLY A 985 19.35 26.59 -17.14
N VAL A 986 18.58 25.72 -17.79
CA VAL A 986 17.87 26.00 -19.05
C VAL A 986 16.41 25.55 -18.95
N SER A 987 15.50 26.53 -18.89
CA SER A 987 14.04 26.39 -18.97
C SER A 987 13.56 26.44 -20.43
N VAL A 988 12.98 25.38 -21.00
CA VAL A 988 12.41 25.41 -22.37
C VAL A 988 11.01 24.78 -22.46
N TYR A 989 10.12 25.43 -23.21
CA TYR A 989 8.71 25.08 -23.36
C TYR A 989 7.96 24.87 -22.03
N SER A 990 8.39 25.57 -20.98
CA SER A 990 7.79 25.54 -19.65
C SER A 990 7.13 26.87 -19.28
N TYR A 991 5.97 26.82 -18.62
CA TYR A 991 5.02 27.96 -18.52
C TYR A 991 4.47 28.17 -17.10
N HIS A 992 4.05 29.39 -16.77
CA HIS A 992 3.43 29.69 -15.47
C HIS A 992 2.45 30.87 -15.52
N ASN A 993 1.52 30.93 -14.57
CA ASN A 993 0.72 32.12 -14.26
C ASN A 993 1.26 32.92 -13.05
N GLY A 994 2.16 32.32 -12.26
CA GLY A 994 2.67 32.88 -11.01
C GLY A 994 3.66 34.05 -11.18
N PRO A 995 4.21 34.59 -10.07
CA PRO A 995 5.02 35.81 -10.04
C PRO A 995 6.16 35.86 -11.06
N ASP A 996 6.13 36.84 -11.97
CA ASP A 996 7.15 37.01 -13.00
C ASP A 996 8.45 37.61 -12.45
N ASN A 997 9.52 36.80 -12.48
CA ASN A 997 10.91 37.20 -12.24
C ASN A 997 11.78 37.20 -13.52
N ALA A 998 11.15 37.12 -14.69
CA ALA A 998 11.75 36.93 -16.01
C ALA A 998 12.51 35.60 -16.21
N ILE A 999 12.10 34.55 -15.51
CA ILE A 999 12.55 33.16 -15.71
C ILE A 999 11.32 32.28 -16.01
N GLY A 1000 11.33 31.59 -17.16
CA GLY A 1000 10.17 30.85 -17.68
C GLY A 1000 9.31 31.67 -18.64
N ASN A 1001 8.22 31.06 -19.14
CA ASN A 1001 7.25 31.71 -20.01
C ASN A 1001 5.98 32.05 -19.23
N LEU A 1002 5.83 33.32 -18.83
CA LEU A 1002 4.59 33.82 -18.24
C LEU A 1002 3.43 33.68 -19.26
N ARG A 1003 2.28 33.22 -18.75
CA ARG A 1003 1.00 33.06 -19.45
C ARG A 1003 -0.15 33.36 -18.50
N THR A 1004 -1.28 33.83 -19.00
CA THR A 1004 -2.54 33.88 -18.25
C THR A 1004 -3.16 32.49 -18.11
N ASP A 1005 -4.07 32.33 -17.13
CA ASP A 1005 -4.83 31.09 -16.94
C ASP A 1005 -5.52 30.64 -18.23
N THR A 1006 -6.04 31.57 -19.02
CA THR A 1006 -6.69 31.32 -20.31
C THR A 1006 -5.70 30.80 -21.36
N GLU A 1007 -4.54 31.45 -21.50
CA GLU A 1007 -3.51 30.97 -22.42
C GLU A 1007 -3.05 29.56 -22.06
N LEU A 1008 -2.90 29.24 -20.77
CA LEU A 1008 -2.56 27.90 -20.28
C LEU A 1008 -3.65 26.84 -20.53
N MET A 1009 -4.83 27.23 -21.04
CA MET A 1009 -5.89 26.30 -21.46
C MET A 1009 -5.94 26.15 -22.99
N GLN A 1010 -5.12 26.87 -23.76
CA GLN A 1010 -5.07 26.75 -25.23
C GLN A 1010 -3.94 25.78 -25.65
N ARG A 1011 -4.23 24.80 -26.52
CA ARG A 1011 -3.21 23.91 -27.13
C ARG A 1011 -2.15 24.72 -27.88
N SER A 1012 -2.51 25.86 -28.45
CA SER A 1012 -1.61 26.82 -29.12
C SER A 1012 -0.63 27.57 -28.21
N THR A 1013 -0.73 27.47 -26.87
CA THR A 1013 0.38 27.88 -25.98
C THR A 1013 1.54 26.89 -26.05
N TYR A 1014 1.23 25.63 -26.37
CA TYR A 1014 2.05 24.45 -26.17
C TYR A 1014 2.49 23.81 -27.50
N GLU A 1015 2.77 24.61 -28.53
CA GLU A 1015 3.07 24.20 -29.93
C GLU A 1015 4.27 23.25 -30.14
N HIS A 1016 4.90 22.75 -29.07
CA HIS A 1016 5.98 21.74 -29.10
C HIS A 1016 5.75 20.61 -28.08
N TRP A 1017 4.60 20.56 -27.41
CA TRP A 1017 4.28 19.50 -26.45
C TRP A 1017 3.65 18.33 -27.22
N PRO A 1018 4.14 17.09 -27.05
CA PRO A 1018 3.59 15.94 -27.77
C PRO A 1018 2.20 15.58 -27.22
N PHE A 1019 1.14 15.97 -27.94
CA PHE A 1019 -0.25 15.80 -27.55
C PHE A 1019 -0.98 14.75 -28.38
N ALA A 1020 -1.94 14.06 -27.76
CA ALA A 1020 -2.83 13.16 -28.48
C ALA A 1020 -3.49 13.84 -29.69
N GLY A 1021 -3.37 13.19 -30.86
CA GLY A 1021 -3.99 13.61 -32.12
C GLY A 1021 -3.09 14.31 -33.14
N ASP A 1022 -1.84 14.66 -32.83
CA ASP A 1022 -0.93 15.26 -33.82
C ASP A 1022 -0.54 14.27 -34.94
N ASP A 1023 -0.03 14.76 -36.08
CA ASP A 1023 0.45 13.92 -37.19
C ASP A 1023 1.94 13.58 -37.06
N ASP A 1024 2.72 14.46 -36.44
CA ASP A 1024 4.18 14.43 -36.39
C ASP A 1024 4.65 13.89 -35.01
N LEU A 1025 4.14 12.70 -34.63
CA LEU A 1025 4.51 11.99 -33.40
C LEU A 1025 4.99 10.57 -33.72
N ASP A 1026 6.25 10.29 -33.44
CA ASP A 1026 6.87 8.97 -33.66
C ASP A 1026 6.73 8.04 -32.43
N GLY A 1027 5.83 8.39 -31.49
CA GLY A 1027 5.58 7.69 -30.23
C GLY A 1027 4.25 8.08 -29.57
N GLU A 1028 3.94 7.41 -28.46
CA GLU A 1028 2.70 7.62 -27.70
C GLU A 1028 2.56 9.06 -27.18
N PRO A 1029 1.35 9.63 -27.16
CA PRO A 1029 1.14 10.99 -26.70
C PRO A 1029 1.45 11.13 -25.21
N VAL A 1030 2.13 12.22 -24.85
CA VAL A 1030 2.54 12.49 -23.47
C VAL A 1030 1.53 13.37 -22.74
N TRP A 1031 0.90 14.28 -23.47
CA TRP A 1031 -0.09 15.22 -22.95
C TRP A 1031 -1.43 15.05 -23.65
N ILE A 1032 -2.48 15.48 -22.96
CA ILE A 1032 -3.81 15.66 -23.52
C ILE A 1032 -4.36 17.02 -23.07
N ILE A 1033 -5.11 17.69 -23.94
CA ILE A 1033 -5.77 18.97 -23.63
C ILE A 1033 -7.09 19.05 -24.39
N ASN A 1034 -8.14 19.48 -23.69
CA ASN A 1034 -9.41 19.83 -24.31
C ASN A 1034 -9.38 21.34 -24.51
N ASP A 1035 -9.26 21.78 -25.78
CA ASP A 1035 -8.78 23.11 -26.14
C ASP A 1035 -9.74 24.21 -25.61
N GLY A 1036 -9.22 25.07 -24.73
CA GLY A 1036 -9.95 26.09 -23.98
C GLY A 1036 -10.63 25.63 -22.69
N VAL A 1037 -10.87 24.32 -22.51
CA VAL A 1037 -11.66 23.78 -21.39
C VAL A 1037 -10.83 23.53 -20.12
N GLY A 1038 -9.53 23.21 -20.27
CA GLY A 1038 -8.67 22.88 -19.14
C GLY A 1038 -7.18 22.98 -19.46
N LEU A 1039 -6.36 22.91 -18.41
CA LEU A 1039 -4.90 22.82 -18.52
C LEU A 1039 -4.50 21.47 -19.18
N PRO A 1040 -3.29 21.35 -19.76
CA PRO A 1040 -2.77 20.05 -20.17
C PRO A 1040 -2.79 19.05 -19.01
N GLN A 1041 -3.28 17.84 -19.26
CA GLN A 1041 -3.14 16.70 -18.36
C GLN A 1041 -2.17 15.70 -18.98
N LEU A 1042 -1.43 14.98 -18.15
CA LEU A 1042 -0.54 13.94 -18.65
C LEU A 1042 -1.40 12.79 -19.20
N TYR A 1043 -1.09 12.30 -20.40
CA TYR A 1043 -1.98 11.38 -21.13
C TYR A 1043 -2.23 10.07 -20.36
N TRP A 1044 -1.24 9.59 -19.60
CA TRP A 1044 -1.40 8.42 -18.74
C TRP A 1044 -2.39 8.63 -17.57
N THR A 1045 -2.78 9.88 -17.26
CA THR A 1045 -3.83 10.19 -16.26
C THR A 1045 -5.21 10.38 -16.90
N TYR A 1046 -5.36 10.14 -18.21
CA TYR A 1046 -6.62 10.27 -18.93
C TYR A 1046 -7.30 8.90 -19.10
N GLU A 1047 -8.30 8.66 -18.26
CA GLU A 1047 -9.17 7.49 -18.35
C GLU A 1047 -10.24 7.72 -19.42
N ALA A 1048 -10.28 6.84 -20.43
CA ALA A 1048 -11.28 6.89 -21.48
C ALA A 1048 -12.69 6.57 -20.92
N PRO A 1049 -13.71 7.43 -21.13
CA PRO A 1049 -15.07 7.16 -20.67
C PRO A 1049 -15.62 5.82 -21.17
N GLY A 1050 -15.76 4.85 -20.27
CA GLY A 1050 -16.24 3.48 -20.53
C GLY A 1050 -15.37 2.37 -19.92
N ALA A 1051 -14.10 2.64 -19.61
CA ALA A 1051 -13.13 1.63 -19.18
C ALA A 1051 -13.57 0.81 -17.94
N ASP A 1052 -14.24 1.44 -16.97
CA ASP A 1052 -14.76 0.80 -15.74
C ASP A 1052 -15.76 -0.36 -15.98
N GLU A 1053 -16.42 -0.45 -17.14
CA GLU A 1053 -17.42 -1.49 -17.40
C GLU A 1053 -16.80 -2.82 -17.91
N GLY A 1054 -15.47 -2.88 -18.08
CA GLY A 1054 -14.79 -4.06 -18.62
C GLY A 1054 -15.04 -4.29 -20.11
N LEU A 1055 -15.38 -3.23 -20.83
CA LEU A 1055 -15.50 -3.16 -22.28
C LEU A 1055 -14.44 -2.21 -22.82
N GLU A 1056 -13.61 -2.70 -23.74
CA GLU A 1056 -12.56 -1.90 -24.36
C GLU A 1056 -13.13 -1.22 -25.61
N LEU A 1057 -12.79 0.05 -25.81
CA LEU A 1057 -13.12 0.77 -27.03
C LEU A 1057 -12.16 0.31 -28.13
N THR A 1058 -12.68 -0.33 -29.18
CA THR A 1058 -11.86 -0.96 -30.24
C THR A 1058 -11.77 -0.13 -31.52
N ALA A 1059 -12.71 0.80 -31.73
CA ALA A 1059 -12.67 1.80 -32.78
C ALA A 1059 -13.62 2.97 -32.47
N ILE A 1060 -13.38 4.13 -33.10
CA ILE A 1060 -14.40 5.15 -33.30
C ILE A 1060 -14.50 5.51 -34.78
N THR A 1061 -15.70 5.90 -35.24
CA THR A 1061 -15.96 6.30 -36.62
C THR A 1061 -16.58 7.70 -36.68
N GLY A 1062 -16.03 8.57 -37.52
CA GLY A 1062 -16.59 9.89 -37.80
C GLY A 1062 -17.75 9.86 -38.80
N SER A 1063 -18.81 10.62 -38.52
CA SER A 1063 -19.96 10.82 -39.43
C SER A 1063 -19.61 11.47 -40.79
N THR A 1064 -18.42 12.02 -40.94
CA THR A 1064 -17.82 12.43 -42.22
C THR A 1064 -16.29 12.39 -42.13
N GLU A 1065 -15.62 12.10 -43.25
CA GLU A 1065 -14.15 12.18 -43.39
C GLU A 1065 -13.67 13.61 -43.69
N SER A 1066 -14.57 14.48 -44.18
CA SER A 1066 -14.27 15.88 -44.51
C SER A 1066 -15.48 16.80 -44.41
N LEU A 1067 -15.22 18.09 -44.23
CA LEU A 1067 -16.21 19.14 -44.00
C LEU A 1067 -15.85 20.39 -44.83
N ASN A 1068 -16.86 21.11 -45.32
CA ASN A 1068 -16.69 22.33 -46.10
C ASN A 1068 -17.65 23.38 -45.53
N LEU A 1069 -17.11 24.49 -45.01
CA LEU A 1069 -17.87 25.60 -44.45
C LEU A 1069 -17.78 26.83 -45.35
N ASN A 1070 -18.73 27.75 -45.21
CA ASN A 1070 -18.78 29.01 -45.95
C ASN A 1070 -18.99 30.17 -44.95
N MET A 1071 -18.05 31.12 -44.93
CA MET A 1071 -17.98 32.29 -44.03
C MET A 1071 -19.22 33.20 -44.10
N THR A 1072 -20.04 33.07 -45.15
CA THR A 1072 -21.15 34.00 -45.43
C THR A 1072 -22.46 33.71 -44.71
N ASP A 1073 -22.69 32.48 -44.22
CA ASP A 1073 -23.95 32.08 -43.58
C ASP A 1073 -23.84 31.84 -42.05
N ASN A 1074 -22.65 31.99 -41.45
CA ASN A 1074 -22.40 31.74 -40.01
C ASN A 1074 -22.86 30.33 -39.57
N THR A 1075 -22.66 29.33 -40.44
CA THR A 1075 -23.02 27.93 -40.18
C THR A 1075 -21.97 27.26 -39.31
N THR A 1076 -22.37 26.84 -38.11
CA THR A 1076 -21.73 25.70 -37.45
C THR A 1076 -22.13 24.41 -38.17
N ALA A 1077 -21.31 23.37 -38.06
CA ALA A 1077 -21.65 22.02 -38.48
C ALA A 1077 -21.33 21.03 -37.36
N ALA A 1078 -22.20 20.03 -37.19
CA ALA A 1078 -21.99 18.96 -36.24
C ALA A 1078 -21.28 17.78 -36.92
N ILE A 1079 -20.22 17.29 -36.27
CA ILE A 1079 -19.63 15.99 -36.49
C ILE A 1079 -20.08 15.11 -35.33
N THR A 1080 -20.78 14.02 -35.63
CA THR A 1080 -21.03 12.91 -34.68
C THR A 1080 -19.91 11.88 -34.79
N LEU A 1081 -19.52 11.26 -33.67
CA LEU A 1081 -18.68 10.06 -33.59
C LEU A 1081 -19.52 8.87 -33.13
N THR A 1082 -19.21 7.68 -33.63
CA THR A 1082 -19.77 6.42 -33.11
C THR A 1082 -18.69 5.43 -32.69
N GLY A 1083 -18.83 4.80 -31.51
CA GLY A 1083 -17.90 3.80 -31.00
C GLY A 1083 -18.20 2.36 -31.46
N GLU A 1084 -17.16 1.52 -31.45
CA GLU A 1084 -17.24 0.05 -31.53
C GLU A 1084 -16.47 -0.58 -30.34
N TRP A 1085 -17.11 -1.48 -29.59
CA TRP A 1085 -16.61 -2.03 -28.32
C TRP A 1085 -16.21 -3.52 -28.42
N SER A 1086 -15.38 -4.01 -27.49
CA SER A 1086 -14.80 -5.37 -27.54
C SER A 1086 -15.79 -6.53 -27.38
N ASP A 1087 -17.04 -6.29 -26.96
CA ASP A 1087 -18.13 -7.29 -27.02
C ASP A 1087 -18.80 -7.40 -28.41
N GLY A 1088 -18.49 -6.49 -29.33
CA GLY A 1088 -19.09 -6.35 -30.66
C GLY A 1088 -20.27 -5.38 -30.74
N THR A 1089 -20.50 -4.54 -29.72
CA THR A 1089 -21.45 -3.42 -29.77
C THR A 1089 -20.92 -2.30 -30.66
N THR A 1090 -21.79 -1.67 -31.47
CA THR A 1090 -21.46 -0.67 -32.50
C THR A 1090 -22.56 0.39 -32.61
N ASP A 1091 -22.31 1.48 -33.36
CA ASP A 1091 -23.24 2.59 -33.65
C ASP A 1091 -23.65 3.46 -32.43
N GLU A 1092 -22.93 3.39 -31.29
CA GLU A 1092 -23.20 4.21 -30.10
C GLU A 1092 -22.59 5.62 -30.20
N ASP A 1093 -23.34 6.67 -29.90
CA ASP A 1093 -22.90 8.07 -30.02
C ASP A 1093 -21.94 8.48 -28.90
N VAL A 1094 -20.65 8.60 -29.24
CA VAL A 1094 -19.56 8.95 -28.31
C VAL A 1094 -19.07 10.40 -28.49
N THR A 1095 -19.82 11.23 -29.21
CA THR A 1095 -19.41 12.59 -29.63
C THR A 1095 -19.00 13.50 -28.47
N SER A 1096 -19.70 13.40 -27.32
CA SER A 1096 -19.45 14.20 -26.12
C SER A 1096 -18.52 13.53 -25.09
N LEU A 1097 -17.92 12.38 -25.45
CA LEU A 1097 -16.90 11.69 -24.66
C LEU A 1097 -15.50 12.01 -25.20
N ALA A 1098 -15.40 12.15 -26.53
CA ALA A 1098 -14.17 12.53 -27.20
C ALA A 1098 -13.75 13.98 -26.88
N MET A 1099 -12.45 14.19 -26.72
CA MET A 1099 -11.82 15.50 -26.63
C MET A 1099 -11.58 16.04 -28.04
N TRP A 1100 -12.01 17.28 -28.29
CA TRP A 1100 -11.96 17.89 -29.62
C TRP A 1100 -10.94 19.03 -29.66
N HIS A 1101 -10.20 19.13 -30.76
CA HIS A 1101 -9.36 20.29 -31.04
C HIS A 1101 -9.28 20.56 -32.56
N SER A 1102 -8.85 21.77 -32.91
CA SER A 1102 -8.53 22.15 -34.28
C SER A 1102 -7.03 22.32 -34.42
N ARG A 1103 -6.46 21.86 -35.53
CA ARG A 1103 -5.03 22.07 -35.84
C ARG A 1103 -4.70 23.54 -36.11
N ASP A 1104 -5.70 24.35 -36.45
CA ASP A 1104 -5.61 25.80 -36.53
C ASP A 1104 -6.93 26.41 -36.02
N SER A 1105 -6.93 26.82 -34.75
CA SER A 1105 -8.06 27.49 -34.09
C SER A 1105 -8.36 28.89 -34.66
N GLY A 1106 -7.40 29.50 -35.38
CA GLY A 1106 -7.58 30.72 -36.15
C GLY A 1106 -8.32 30.53 -37.49
N ILE A 1107 -8.33 29.32 -38.05
CA ILE A 1107 -9.17 28.94 -39.20
C ILE A 1107 -10.55 28.46 -38.73
N ALA A 1108 -10.61 27.58 -37.73
CA ALA A 1108 -11.87 27.12 -37.14
C ALA A 1108 -11.69 26.59 -35.71
N THR A 1109 -12.67 26.78 -34.83
CA THR A 1109 -12.74 26.09 -33.54
C THR A 1109 -13.69 24.88 -33.61
N VAL A 1110 -13.56 23.97 -32.66
CA VAL A 1110 -14.49 22.85 -32.45
C VAL A 1110 -14.73 22.64 -30.95
N GLU A 1111 -15.96 22.33 -30.59
CA GLU A 1111 -16.36 22.01 -29.22
C GLU A 1111 -17.46 20.94 -29.26
N ASN A 1112 -17.28 19.79 -28.61
CA ASN A 1112 -18.29 18.71 -28.59
C ASN A 1112 -18.82 18.34 -30.00
N GLY A 1113 -17.90 18.18 -30.97
CA GLY A 1113 -18.20 17.93 -32.37
C GLY A 1113 -18.81 19.11 -33.15
N GLN A 1114 -19.07 20.27 -32.52
CA GLN A 1114 -19.59 21.46 -33.19
C GLN A 1114 -18.45 22.30 -33.77
N VAL A 1115 -18.24 22.18 -35.07
CA VAL A 1115 -17.21 22.94 -35.81
C VAL A 1115 -17.73 24.33 -36.18
N ARG A 1116 -16.89 25.35 -35.97
CA ARG A 1116 -17.20 26.76 -36.25
C ARG A 1116 -16.04 27.43 -37.01
N ALA A 1117 -16.32 27.90 -38.23
CA ALA A 1117 -15.39 28.73 -39.00
C ALA A 1117 -15.05 30.06 -38.28
N VAL A 1118 -13.76 30.40 -38.28
CA VAL A 1118 -13.18 31.65 -37.73
C VAL A 1118 -12.57 32.50 -38.85
N SER A 1119 -11.79 31.89 -39.74
CA SER A 1119 -11.25 32.56 -40.93
C SER A 1119 -11.15 31.61 -42.13
N ALA A 1120 -10.95 32.15 -43.33
CA ALA A 1120 -10.92 31.38 -44.57
C ALA A 1120 -9.55 30.73 -44.80
N GLY A 1121 -9.52 29.40 -44.91
CA GLY A 1121 -8.33 28.56 -44.99
C GLY A 1121 -8.68 27.08 -44.95
N ASP A 1122 -7.66 26.22 -44.93
CA ASP A 1122 -7.77 24.77 -44.78
C ASP A 1122 -7.13 24.35 -43.45
N THR A 1123 -7.80 23.51 -42.67
CA THR A 1123 -7.34 22.98 -41.38
C THR A 1123 -7.84 21.55 -41.14
N VAL A 1124 -7.46 20.92 -40.04
CA VAL A 1124 -7.92 19.59 -39.64
C VAL A 1124 -8.63 19.68 -38.28
N ILE A 1125 -9.84 19.13 -38.22
CA ILE A 1125 -10.56 18.91 -36.96
C ILE A 1125 -10.21 17.52 -36.45
N ILE A 1126 -9.81 17.43 -35.18
CA ILE A 1126 -9.27 16.22 -34.58
C ILE A 1126 -10.09 15.90 -33.33
N ALA A 1127 -10.44 14.63 -33.18
CA ALA A 1127 -11.11 14.09 -32.01
C ALA A 1127 -10.31 12.90 -31.45
N VAL A 1128 -10.18 12.84 -30.13
CA VAL A 1128 -9.46 11.81 -29.39
C VAL A 1128 -10.40 11.20 -28.36
N LEU A 1129 -10.50 9.87 -28.30
CA LEU A 1129 -11.25 9.15 -27.26
C LEU A 1129 -10.52 7.87 -26.91
N GLY A 1130 -9.90 7.83 -25.72
CA GLY A 1130 -8.85 6.84 -25.44
C GLY A 1130 -7.72 6.96 -26.46
N ASP A 1131 -7.21 5.81 -26.90
CA ASP A 1131 -6.23 5.66 -27.99
C ASP A 1131 -6.78 6.04 -29.38
N GLN A 1132 -8.10 6.08 -29.54
CA GLN A 1132 -8.74 6.28 -30.84
C GLN A 1132 -8.71 7.75 -31.27
N VAL A 1133 -8.13 8.00 -32.46
CA VAL A 1133 -8.02 9.33 -33.06
C VAL A 1133 -8.74 9.41 -34.41
N ILE A 1134 -9.65 10.37 -34.55
CA ILE A 1134 -10.30 10.72 -35.83
C ILE A 1134 -9.81 12.10 -36.28
N LYS A 1135 -9.41 12.19 -37.56
CA LYS A 1135 -8.92 13.39 -38.23
C LYS A 1135 -9.81 13.70 -39.42
N ILE A 1136 -10.31 14.93 -39.52
CA ILE A 1136 -11.35 15.35 -40.48
C ILE A 1136 -10.92 16.63 -41.17
N ASP A 1137 -10.73 16.57 -42.49
CA ASP A 1137 -10.32 17.71 -43.32
C ASP A 1137 -11.39 18.80 -43.33
N LEU A 1138 -11.00 20.06 -43.10
CA LEU A 1138 -11.90 21.22 -43.08
C LEU A 1138 -11.41 22.34 -44.00
N THR A 1139 -12.18 22.63 -45.05
CA THR A 1139 -12.02 23.84 -45.87
C THR A 1139 -13.06 24.90 -45.47
N VAL A 1140 -12.63 26.16 -45.36
CA VAL A 1140 -13.47 27.33 -45.07
C VAL A 1140 -13.36 28.38 -46.20
N GLU A 1141 -14.45 28.63 -46.94
CA GLU A 1141 -14.54 29.61 -48.04
C GLU A 1141 -15.19 30.97 -47.67
#